data_AF-F4Q1T4-F1
#
_entry.id   AF-F4Q1T4-F1
#
_cell.length_a   1.000
_cell.length_b   1.000
_cell.length_c   1.000
_cell.angle_alpha   90.00
_cell.angle_beta   90.00
_cell.angle_gamma   90.00
#
_symmetry.space_group_name_H-M   'P 1'
#
loop_
_entity.id
_entity.type
_entity.pdbx_description
1 polymer ?
#
loop_
_entity_poly.entity_id
_entity_poly.type
_entity_poly.pdbx_seq_one_letter_code
_entity_poly.pdbx_strand_id
1 'polypeptide(L)'
;MGDKATADFSLEPTRNKEFIINAKEPFNAEPTPERLIQSFVTPTEHFYVRNHAPVPLVQESSYFLKIDGLVGKPLLLSIDDIKQQFEKVTITAHLQCAGNRRTMMSDYKKVKGVGWGIASLSNGVWAGCRLRDVLEKANAFPVGNGAKHACFWGLDVGCPEDEGKPYGSSITMEKAMDINGDVILAYEMNGETLTRDHGYPLRVIAPGIIGARSVKWLDKITVSSEESTSFFQRRDYKIFHSGVDWNNVEQYWDKTPSLQELSIQSAICIPAPNSHLFLPFSIYGYATSGGGRKIERVDVSLDGGETWDYAELMGEEKGNSNKYWGWTLFRYTIKSLATNHHHTTGNKSSIPIRICCRAWDSASNTQPKDVKDIWNLRGVMNNYSKSIQFTSYVSLSITLLLLSVVYLYVIPTIYFTPYTLNICILRIFLETIMASYQCLSRFKIIEQYGLYFHNYFLEDVSPTSKQLGFNRIRYQIEMLKKFEDTVNVDLSNKKPGSLQQWISYNTISWFLSTSLMGLSLKIYLSPLYIYHPTIFPLNPSKGYIVALRQTLFTSHSLKDKRDIEAYISRILETESYVSGIIKDIKSRVCEGILAPENIMKKSNQQILELANISEIVVGGPQNESPKTQTSSKRNNTISSTESLSSSTSSSSSSSSSSSSSSSSSSSSTFSTSSLSPQSNNDDDDDDDDAPVVARRIPKDVTTHKLYLRLYDRLYCEPLLSTLSEKMKRSLLERLRLALSEHFVPSLLRLSQYLDSIYPLAPKEIGLWNLPSNGDEIYRFSLYYYTSTTMHPMDIVECGYGEISRIQHSIIDLMSKDYPFDSQTETFGHYINRIVDKESLNFDNSEQGENQVIDSINKVFKDHYKDIETLFDLPPIGHLEDIQYLKSDFNSGASSFLYIPPPADNREKARVYIDFNKALGRSKILIKSIAFLEGVPGHHLQLLVSRQENIDIFRRNFMNYSSYEGWGHYAESLSVEFNWIEDKWGRLGHYITDLRITASMIIDASMHYSGIKWGYDNCGFEVNDAKLNIDTIASLPGIGLSSKIGALKIKELRSYCEQQLKERFDIKKFHSIILKNGALPLDIMYQVINYWISEQSQPEEKNT
;
A
#
# COMPACT_ATOMS: atom_id res chain seq x y z
N MET A 1 -47.50 26.83 -42.37
CA MET A 1 -46.26 26.70 -41.56
C MET A 1 -46.22 27.92 -40.65
N GLY A 2 -46.70 27.79 -39.41
CA GLY A 2 -46.53 28.82 -38.39
C GLY A 2 -45.45 28.34 -37.43
N ASP A 3 -44.51 29.23 -37.10
CA ASP A 3 -43.37 28.93 -36.23
C ASP A 3 -43.85 28.34 -34.89
N LYS A 4 -43.51 27.08 -34.64
CA LYS A 4 -43.67 26.45 -33.32
C LYS A 4 -42.72 27.16 -32.38
N ALA A 5 -43.23 28.02 -31.50
CA ALA A 5 -42.45 28.61 -30.43
C ALA A 5 -41.72 27.50 -29.66
N THR A 6 -40.39 27.51 -29.72
CA THR A 6 -39.53 26.60 -28.97
C THR A 6 -39.67 26.90 -27.48
N ALA A 7 -40.03 25.89 -26.68
CA ALA A 7 -40.17 26.03 -25.24
C ALA A 7 -38.84 26.49 -24.59
N ASP A 8 -38.89 27.48 -23.70
CA ASP A 8 -37.72 28.06 -23.04
C ASP A 8 -37.48 27.42 -21.67
N PHE A 9 -36.38 26.69 -21.53
CA PHE A 9 -35.94 26.03 -20.29
C PHE A 9 -34.83 26.79 -19.56
N SER A 10 -34.50 28.02 -19.96
CA SER A 10 -33.38 28.80 -19.38
C SER A 10 -33.59 29.19 -17.92
N LEU A 11 -34.84 29.26 -17.46
CA LEU A 11 -35.24 29.68 -16.10
C LEU A 11 -35.63 28.51 -15.19
N GLU A 12 -35.23 27.29 -15.55
CA GLU A 12 -35.44 26.08 -14.78
C GLU A 12 -34.77 26.16 -13.38
N PRO A 13 -35.42 25.71 -12.29
CA PRO A 13 -34.81 25.73 -10.96
C PRO A 13 -33.58 24.80 -10.85
N THR A 14 -32.75 25.04 -9.84
CA THR A 14 -31.63 24.15 -9.49
C THR A 14 -32.14 22.93 -8.71
N ARG A 15 -31.64 21.73 -9.02
CA ARG A 15 -32.04 20.48 -8.35
C ARG A 15 -30.88 19.75 -7.69
N ASN A 16 -31.22 18.83 -6.80
CA ASN A 16 -30.27 17.93 -6.16
C ASN A 16 -29.52 17.08 -7.20
N LYS A 17 -28.21 16.91 -7.02
CA LYS A 17 -27.35 16.12 -7.90
C LYS A 17 -27.51 14.61 -7.71
N GLU A 18 -28.11 14.17 -6.61
CA GLU A 18 -28.36 12.75 -6.29
C GLU A 18 -29.56 12.14 -7.06
N PHE A 19 -30.30 12.94 -7.83
CA PHE A 19 -31.43 12.45 -8.63
C PHE A 19 -30.99 11.50 -9.75
N ILE A 20 -31.79 10.45 -9.99
CA ILE A 20 -31.77 9.68 -11.22
C ILE A 20 -32.54 10.48 -12.27
N ILE A 21 -31.81 11.16 -13.16
CA ILE A 21 -32.39 12.02 -14.20
C ILE A 21 -32.83 11.16 -15.39
N ASN A 22 -34.13 11.07 -15.61
CA ASN A 22 -34.73 10.31 -16.71
C ASN A 22 -35.01 11.16 -17.96
N ALA A 23 -35.20 12.47 -17.80
CA ALA A 23 -35.21 13.44 -18.89
C ALA A 23 -34.77 14.82 -18.37
N LYS A 24 -34.06 15.60 -19.19
CA LYS A 24 -33.58 16.94 -18.83
C LYS A 24 -34.57 18.04 -19.21
N GLU A 25 -35.17 17.94 -20.39
CA GLU A 25 -36.07 18.94 -20.96
C GLU A 25 -37.28 18.25 -21.60
N PRO A 26 -38.47 18.30 -20.98
CA PRO A 26 -38.72 18.82 -19.62
C PRO A 26 -38.07 17.95 -18.53
N PHE A 27 -37.73 18.56 -17.39
CA PHE A 27 -37.02 17.88 -16.30
C PHE A 27 -37.90 16.79 -15.66
N ASN A 28 -37.40 15.56 -15.63
CA ASN A 28 -38.06 14.40 -15.02
C ASN A 28 -37.02 13.54 -14.31
N ALA A 29 -37.17 13.37 -12.99
CA ALA A 29 -36.23 12.65 -12.17
C ALA A 29 -36.87 11.97 -10.95
N GLU A 30 -36.24 10.90 -10.48
CA GLU A 30 -36.62 10.14 -9.27
C GLU A 30 -35.44 10.02 -8.32
N PRO A 31 -35.65 9.96 -6.99
CA PRO A 31 -34.56 9.67 -6.06
C PRO A 31 -34.02 8.25 -6.26
N THR A 32 -32.85 7.94 -5.70
CA THR A 32 -32.45 6.53 -5.58
C THR A 32 -33.43 5.78 -4.67
N PRO A 33 -33.64 4.46 -4.86
CA PRO A 33 -34.54 3.69 -4.02
C PRO A 33 -34.25 3.79 -2.52
N GLU A 34 -32.97 3.89 -2.14
CA GLU A 34 -32.54 4.02 -0.75
C GLU A 34 -32.96 5.38 -0.17
N ARG A 35 -32.76 6.47 -0.94
CA ARG A 35 -33.18 7.82 -0.56
C ARG A 35 -34.70 7.96 -0.50
N LEU A 36 -35.42 7.28 -1.39
CA LEU A 36 -36.88 7.29 -1.43
C LEU A 36 -37.50 6.88 -0.09
N ILE A 37 -37.04 5.77 0.47
CA ILE A 37 -37.59 5.15 1.68
C ILE A 37 -36.80 5.47 2.96
N GLN A 38 -35.87 6.42 2.91
CA GLN A 38 -35.03 6.80 4.05
C GLN A 38 -35.85 7.25 5.26
N SER A 39 -37.03 7.83 5.01
CA SER A 39 -37.98 8.28 6.02
C SER A 39 -39.42 8.12 5.52
N PHE A 40 -40.37 8.11 6.45
CA PHE A 40 -41.79 8.01 6.11
C PHE A 40 -42.27 9.19 5.25
N VAL A 41 -41.83 10.42 5.57
CA VAL A 41 -42.02 11.61 4.73
C VAL A 41 -40.76 11.77 3.88
N THR A 42 -40.89 11.77 2.57
CA THR A 42 -39.78 11.97 1.63
C THR A 42 -39.29 13.42 1.73
N PRO A 43 -37.99 13.65 2.00
CA PRO A 43 -37.41 14.99 2.02
C PRO A 43 -37.66 15.72 0.69
N THR A 44 -37.89 17.03 0.76
CA THR A 44 -38.27 17.84 -0.40
C THR A 44 -37.21 17.79 -1.51
N GLU A 45 -35.91 17.76 -1.17
CA GLU A 45 -34.82 17.63 -2.13
C GLU A 45 -34.72 16.26 -2.83
N HIS A 46 -35.47 15.26 -2.34
CA HIS A 46 -35.53 13.91 -2.90
C HIS A 46 -36.92 13.57 -3.46
N PHE A 47 -37.89 14.48 -3.38
CA PHE A 47 -39.22 14.25 -3.88
C PHE A 47 -39.22 14.19 -5.41
N TYR A 48 -39.82 13.15 -6.00
CA TYR A 48 -39.74 12.94 -7.45
C TYR A 48 -40.31 14.13 -8.25
N VAL A 49 -39.70 14.43 -9.39
CA VAL A 49 -40.10 15.54 -10.26
C VAL A 49 -40.59 15.00 -11.59
N ARG A 50 -41.83 15.35 -11.96
CA ARG A 50 -42.40 15.08 -13.29
C ARG A 50 -42.93 16.39 -13.88
N ASN A 51 -42.29 16.87 -14.95
CA ASN A 51 -42.69 18.08 -15.68
C ASN A 51 -42.99 17.73 -17.16
N HIS A 52 -44.05 18.30 -17.74
CA HIS A 52 -44.39 18.17 -19.17
C HIS A 52 -43.97 19.40 -20.01
N ALA A 53 -43.74 20.53 -19.35
CA ALA A 53 -43.34 21.81 -19.92
C ALA A 53 -42.30 22.48 -19.02
N PRO A 54 -41.69 23.61 -19.45
CA PRO A 54 -40.83 24.42 -18.59
C PRO A 54 -41.54 24.85 -17.30
N VAL A 55 -40.77 24.93 -16.20
CA VAL A 55 -41.28 25.36 -14.88
C VAL A 55 -41.59 26.86 -14.90
N PRO A 56 -42.84 27.28 -14.66
CA PRO A 56 -43.20 28.70 -14.63
C PRO A 56 -42.39 29.51 -13.60
N LEU A 57 -42.16 30.78 -13.91
CA LEU A 57 -41.63 31.77 -12.97
C LEU A 57 -42.78 32.67 -12.54
N VAL A 58 -43.28 32.45 -11.32
CA VAL A 58 -44.49 33.13 -10.81
C VAL A 58 -44.10 34.15 -9.75
N GLN A 59 -44.58 35.38 -9.90
CA GLN A 59 -44.56 36.39 -8.84
C GLN A 59 -45.87 36.32 -8.05
N GLU A 60 -45.79 36.07 -6.74
CA GLU A 60 -46.97 35.84 -5.88
C GLU A 60 -47.93 37.04 -5.88
N SER A 61 -47.41 38.28 -5.91
CA SER A 61 -48.20 39.51 -5.90
C SER A 61 -49.08 39.71 -7.13
N SER A 62 -48.76 39.07 -8.25
CA SER A 62 -49.54 39.14 -9.50
C SER A 62 -50.30 37.86 -9.81
N TYR A 63 -50.21 36.85 -8.95
CA TYR A 63 -50.87 35.56 -9.15
C TYR A 63 -52.33 35.63 -8.73
N PHE A 64 -53.22 35.08 -9.56
CA PHE A 64 -54.62 34.87 -9.23
C PHE A 64 -55.08 33.49 -9.72
N LEU A 65 -55.78 32.78 -8.85
CA LEU A 65 -56.53 31.58 -9.21
C LEU A 65 -57.91 31.97 -9.72
N LYS A 66 -58.25 31.57 -10.95
CA LYS A 66 -59.59 31.77 -11.52
C LYS A 66 -60.48 30.54 -11.29
N ILE A 67 -61.72 30.76 -10.85
CA ILE A 67 -62.76 29.72 -10.78
C ILE A 67 -63.94 30.11 -11.67
N ASP A 68 -64.25 29.30 -12.69
CA ASP A 68 -65.30 29.58 -13.69
C ASP A 68 -66.04 28.32 -14.17
N GLY A 69 -66.88 28.46 -15.20
CA GLY A 69 -67.69 27.38 -15.77
C GLY A 69 -69.09 27.30 -15.14
N LEU A 70 -69.54 26.08 -14.83
CA LEU A 70 -70.83 25.79 -14.20
C LEU A 70 -70.82 26.15 -12.69
N VAL A 71 -70.61 27.43 -12.41
CA VAL A 71 -70.56 28.02 -11.06
C VAL A 71 -71.61 29.10 -10.93
N GLY A 72 -72.14 29.32 -9.71
CA GLY A 72 -73.12 30.38 -9.49
C GLY A 72 -72.48 31.78 -9.58
N LYS A 73 -71.23 31.93 -9.14
CA LYS A 73 -70.46 33.18 -9.28
C LYS A 73 -68.99 32.86 -9.58
N PRO A 74 -68.43 33.31 -10.71
CA PRO A 74 -67.00 33.20 -10.97
C PRO A 74 -66.18 33.91 -9.87
N LEU A 75 -65.08 33.29 -9.45
CA LEU A 75 -64.17 33.84 -8.46
C LEU A 75 -62.80 34.10 -9.08
N LEU A 76 -62.11 35.10 -8.55
CA LEU A 76 -60.71 35.38 -8.82
C LEU A 76 -60.05 35.62 -7.45
N LEU A 77 -59.12 34.74 -7.06
CA LEU A 77 -58.56 34.70 -5.71
C LEU A 77 -57.04 34.86 -5.78
N SER A 78 -56.49 35.82 -5.04
CA SER A 78 -55.04 35.90 -4.80
C SER A 78 -54.58 34.78 -3.85
N ILE A 79 -53.27 34.56 -3.69
CA ILE A 79 -52.77 33.63 -2.65
C ILE A 79 -53.17 34.10 -1.25
N ASP A 80 -53.17 35.41 -1.00
CA ASP A 80 -53.58 35.97 0.29
C ASP A 80 -55.07 35.73 0.57
N ASP A 81 -55.94 35.87 -0.46
CA ASP A 81 -57.35 35.50 -0.34
C ASP A 81 -57.51 34.04 0.05
N ILE A 82 -56.73 33.15 -0.57
CA ILE A 82 -56.77 31.70 -0.28
C ILE A 82 -56.34 31.41 1.16
N LYS A 83 -55.26 32.05 1.64
CA LYS A 83 -54.73 31.86 2.99
C LYS A 83 -55.62 32.46 4.08
N GLN A 84 -56.32 33.57 3.79
CA GLN A 84 -57.13 34.30 4.77
C GLN A 84 -58.60 33.85 4.81
N GLN A 85 -59.18 33.49 3.66
CA GLN A 85 -60.63 33.22 3.56
C GLN A 85 -61.00 31.75 3.82
N PHE A 86 -60.03 30.83 3.80
CA PHE A 86 -60.28 29.39 3.93
C PHE A 86 -59.41 28.76 5.03
N GLU A 87 -59.93 27.73 5.68
CA GLU A 87 -59.20 26.99 6.73
C GLU A 87 -57.98 26.28 6.14
N LYS A 88 -56.81 26.48 6.77
CA LYS A 88 -55.61 25.70 6.46
C LYS A 88 -55.72 24.30 7.05
N VAL A 89 -55.65 23.31 6.19
CA VAL A 89 -55.61 21.88 6.55
C VAL A 89 -54.26 21.28 6.20
N THR A 90 -53.88 20.22 6.91
CA THR A 90 -52.65 19.48 6.66
C THR A 90 -52.96 17.99 6.48
N ILE A 91 -52.44 17.39 5.41
CA ILE A 91 -52.64 15.98 5.11
C ILE A 91 -51.33 15.30 4.71
N THR A 92 -51.08 14.09 5.22
CA THR A 92 -50.01 13.22 4.72
C THR A 92 -50.55 12.43 3.54
N ALA A 93 -49.99 12.61 2.35
CA ALA A 93 -50.41 11.89 1.15
C ALA A 93 -49.23 11.61 0.22
N HIS A 94 -49.20 10.40 -0.33
CA HIS A 94 -48.27 10.07 -1.39
C HIS A 94 -48.77 10.56 -2.75
N LEU A 95 -47.84 10.98 -3.60
CA LEU A 95 -48.09 11.18 -5.02
C LEU A 95 -47.35 10.11 -5.79
N GLN A 96 -48.02 9.46 -6.73
CA GLN A 96 -47.43 8.46 -7.60
C GLN A 96 -47.69 8.80 -9.07
N CYS A 97 -46.63 8.76 -9.87
CA CYS A 97 -46.73 8.82 -11.33
C CYS A 97 -47.46 7.57 -11.85
N ALA A 98 -48.40 7.74 -12.78
CA ALA A 98 -49.02 6.60 -13.46
C ALA A 98 -47.98 5.72 -14.16
N GLY A 99 -46.85 6.29 -14.59
CA GLY A 99 -45.74 5.58 -15.21
C GLY A 99 -44.77 4.89 -14.25
N ASN A 100 -45.08 4.81 -12.94
CA ASN A 100 -44.17 4.17 -12.00
C ASN A 100 -43.86 2.73 -12.40
N ARG A 101 -42.57 2.36 -12.33
CA ARG A 101 -42.04 1.06 -12.76
C ARG A 101 -42.14 0.79 -14.28
N ARG A 102 -42.27 1.82 -15.13
CA ARG A 102 -42.42 1.66 -16.60
C ARG A 102 -41.30 0.83 -17.22
N THR A 103 -40.04 1.04 -16.81
CA THR A 103 -38.88 0.29 -17.31
C THR A 103 -39.06 -1.21 -17.18
N MET A 104 -39.61 -1.69 -16.06
CA MET A 104 -39.89 -3.11 -15.85
C MET A 104 -40.95 -3.68 -16.80
N MET A 105 -41.88 -2.86 -17.28
CA MET A 105 -42.84 -3.28 -18.30
C MET A 105 -42.20 -3.31 -19.70
N SER A 106 -41.28 -2.36 -19.97
CA SER A 106 -40.46 -2.35 -21.19
C SER A 106 -39.56 -3.57 -21.32
N ASP A 107 -39.10 -4.16 -20.20
CA ASP A 107 -38.30 -5.39 -20.18
C ASP A 107 -39.02 -6.55 -20.88
N TYR A 108 -40.36 -6.60 -20.79
CA TYR A 108 -41.18 -7.61 -21.48
C TYR A 108 -41.50 -7.21 -22.92
N LYS A 109 -42.09 -6.02 -23.11
CA LYS A 109 -42.42 -5.48 -24.44
C LYS A 109 -42.33 -3.96 -24.38
N LYS A 110 -41.54 -3.38 -25.28
CA LYS A 110 -41.20 -1.95 -25.29
C LYS A 110 -42.46 -1.06 -25.33
N VAL A 111 -42.49 -0.06 -24.45
CA VAL A 111 -43.54 0.98 -24.37
C VAL A 111 -42.94 2.37 -24.61
N LYS A 112 -43.77 3.39 -24.85
CA LYS A 112 -43.32 4.79 -24.96
C LYS A 112 -43.60 5.57 -23.68
N GLY A 113 -42.61 6.35 -23.22
CA GLY A 113 -42.72 7.23 -22.06
C GLY A 113 -41.38 7.39 -21.35
N VAL A 114 -41.35 8.24 -20.31
CA VAL A 114 -40.16 8.45 -19.46
C VAL A 114 -39.75 7.13 -18.78
N GLY A 115 -38.46 6.83 -18.76
CA GLY A 115 -37.88 5.57 -18.28
C GLY A 115 -37.88 5.41 -16.76
N TRP A 116 -39.04 5.50 -16.11
CA TRP A 116 -39.16 5.40 -14.66
C TRP A 116 -38.77 4.02 -14.12
N GLY A 117 -37.93 4.02 -13.08
CA GLY A 117 -37.65 2.92 -12.17
C GLY A 117 -38.75 2.75 -11.13
N ILE A 118 -38.39 2.31 -9.93
CA ILE A 118 -39.34 2.06 -8.83
C ILE A 118 -39.63 3.29 -7.97
N ALA A 119 -39.04 4.46 -8.25
CA ALA A 119 -38.99 5.61 -7.36
C ALA A 119 -39.72 6.84 -7.89
N SER A 120 -40.58 6.71 -8.92
CA SER A 120 -41.42 7.82 -9.44
C SER A 120 -42.71 8.04 -8.63
N LEU A 121 -42.54 8.06 -7.31
CA LEU A 121 -43.53 8.37 -6.29
C LEU A 121 -42.80 8.96 -5.09
N SER A 122 -43.51 9.66 -4.21
CA SER A 122 -42.95 10.16 -2.95
C SER A 122 -44.08 10.46 -1.97
N ASN A 123 -43.80 10.41 -0.67
CA ASN A 123 -44.78 10.69 0.38
C ASN A 123 -44.51 12.05 1.03
N GLY A 124 -45.50 12.93 1.03
CA GLY A 124 -45.34 14.30 1.51
C GLY A 124 -46.43 14.69 2.49
N VAL A 125 -46.14 15.69 3.31
CA VAL A 125 -47.13 16.38 4.15
C VAL A 125 -47.54 17.65 3.42
N TRP A 126 -48.79 17.77 3.02
CA TRP A 126 -49.29 18.88 2.21
C TRP A 126 -50.20 19.76 3.04
N ALA A 127 -50.05 21.08 2.92
CA ALA A 127 -50.94 22.02 3.59
C ALA A 127 -51.48 23.11 2.67
N GLY A 128 -52.75 23.45 2.87
CA GLY A 128 -53.53 24.27 1.95
C GLY A 128 -54.97 24.45 2.39
N CYS A 129 -55.83 24.98 1.53
CA CYS A 129 -57.27 25.00 1.76
C CYS A 129 -57.96 23.81 1.08
N ARG A 130 -59.13 23.39 1.55
CA ARG A 130 -59.90 22.32 0.89
C ARG A 130 -60.48 22.84 -0.43
N LEU A 131 -60.35 22.06 -1.50
CA LEU A 131 -60.94 22.40 -2.80
C LEU A 131 -62.47 22.55 -2.69
N ARG A 132 -63.11 21.69 -1.89
CA ARG A 132 -64.53 21.75 -1.59
C ARG A 132 -64.96 23.14 -1.11
N ASP A 133 -64.27 23.72 -0.14
CA ASP A 133 -64.65 25.00 0.46
C ASP A 133 -64.59 26.14 -0.58
N VAL A 134 -63.62 26.09 -1.49
CA VAL A 134 -63.50 27.02 -2.63
C VAL A 134 -64.65 26.83 -3.62
N LEU A 135 -65.02 25.59 -3.93
CA LEU A 135 -66.13 25.29 -4.84
C LEU A 135 -67.50 25.66 -4.23
N GLU A 136 -67.69 25.44 -2.93
CA GLU A 136 -68.87 25.89 -2.19
C GLU A 136 -68.99 27.42 -2.22
N LYS A 137 -67.87 28.14 -2.03
CA LYS A 137 -67.83 29.61 -2.14
C LYS A 137 -68.22 30.10 -3.54
N ALA A 138 -67.92 29.32 -4.58
CA ALA A 138 -68.31 29.60 -5.97
C ALA A 138 -69.75 29.15 -6.31
N ASN A 139 -70.48 28.57 -5.35
CA ASN A 139 -71.79 27.93 -5.54
C ASN A 139 -71.74 26.81 -6.61
N ALA A 140 -70.71 25.98 -6.58
CA ALA A 140 -70.53 24.85 -7.48
C ALA A 140 -70.87 23.52 -6.77
N PHE A 141 -72.03 22.94 -7.11
CA PHE A 141 -72.52 21.70 -6.49
C PHE A 141 -72.77 20.61 -7.54
N PRO A 142 -72.55 19.32 -7.20
CA PRO A 142 -72.73 18.20 -8.12
C PRO A 142 -74.19 17.93 -8.49
N VAL A 143 -75.15 18.40 -7.68
CA VAL A 143 -76.59 18.18 -7.87
C VAL A 143 -77.25 19.46 -8.37
N GLY A 144 -77.97 19.40 -9.51
CA GLY A 144 -78.83 20.48 -10.02
C GLY A 144 -78.34 21.20 -11.29
N ASN A 145 -77.03 21.43 -11.45
CA ASN A 145 -76.48 22.30 -12.52
C ASN A 145 -75.65 21.57 -13.60
N GLY A 146 -75.61 20.23 -13.60
CA GLY A 146 -74.85 19.44 -14.58
C GLY A 146 -73.33 19.43 -14.36
N ALA A 147 -72.83 19.99 -13.25
CA ALA A 147 -71.42 20.00 -12.87
C ALA A 147 -70.93 18.58 -12.51
N LYS A 148 -70.15 17.95 -13.39
CA LYS A 148 -69.64 16.58 -13.23
C LYS A 148 -68.13 16.52 -12.96
N HIS A 149 -67.37 17.52 -13.40
CA HIS A 149 -65.91 17.55 -13.28
C HIS A 149 -65.40 18.91 -12.82
N ALA A 150 -64.34 18.88 -12.00
CA ALA A 150 -63.48 20.03 -11.74
C ALA A 150 -62.26 19.92 -12.65
N CYS A 151 -62.16 20.80 -13.65
CA CYS A 151 -61.07 20.83 -14.62
C CYS A 151 -60.02 21.83 -14.19
N PHE A 152 -58.78 21.37 -14.04
CA PHE A 152 -57.64 22.16 -13.58
C PHE A 152 -56.72 22.46 -14.76
N TRP A 153 -56.21 23.68 -14.81
CA TRP A 153 -55.26 24.15 -15.80
C TRP A 153 -54.05 24.76 -15.11
N GLY A 154 -52.84 24.41 -15.56
CA GLY A 154 -51.59 24.97 -15.07
C GLY A 154 -51.11 26.17 -15.86
N LEU A 155 -50.14 26.89 -15.31
CA LEU A 155 -49.42 28.00 -15.95
C LEU A 155 -48.30 27.53 -16.90
N ASP A 156 -47.99 26.23 -16.92
CA ASP A 156 -46.89 25.64 -17.68
C ASP A 156 -47.24 25.48 -19.17
N VAL A 157 -46.92 26.51 -19.96
CA VAL A 157 -47.09 26.55 -21.42
C VAL A 157 -45.87 25.93 -22.10
N GLY A 158 -46.09 25.30 -23.27
CA GLY A 158 -45.03 24.68 -24.05
C GLY A 158 -44.99 23.15 -23.94
N CYS A 159 -46.07 22.49 -23.51
CA CYS A 159 -46.17 21.02 -23.51
C CYS A 159 -46.05 20.49 -24.95
N PRO A 160 -44.97 19.76 -25.31
CA PRO A 160 -44.78 19.28 -26.68
C PRO A 160 -45.89 18.34 -27.16
N GLU A 161 -46.47 17.55 -26.23
CA GLU A 161 -47.52 16.58 -26.53
C GLU A 161 -48.91 17.21 -26.77
N ASP A 162 -49.15 18.44 -26.30
CA ASP A 162 -50.42 19.16 -26.46
C ASP A 162 -50.25 20.42 -27.34
N GLU A 163 -49.37 20.34 -28.34
CA GLU A 163 -49.11 21.42 -29.31
C GLU A 163 -48.72 22.76 -28.66
N GLY A 164 -48.00 22.71 -27.54
CA GLY A 164 -47.56 23.89 -26.79
C GLY A 164 -48.59 24.48 -25.83
N LYS A 165 -49.78 23.89 -25.70
CA LYS A 165 -50.82 24.30 -24.74
C LYS A 165 -50.40 24.05 -23.29
N PRO A 166 -51.05 24.71 -22.31
CA PRO A 166 -50.80 24.44 -20.90
C PRO A 166 -51.22 23.03 -20.48
N TYR A 167 -50.57 22.51 -19.45
CA TYR A 167 -50.99 21.24 -18.84
C TYR A 167 -52.40 21.37 -18.24
N GLY A 168 -53.24 20.36 -18.47
CA GLY A 168 -54.58 20.31 -17.91
C GLY A 168 -55.03 18.91 -17.54
N SER A 169 -55.90 18.82 -16.54
CA SER A 169 -56.51 17.55 -16.12
C SER A 169 -57.82 17.78 -15.38
N SER A 170 -58.51 16.73 -14.93
CA SER A 170 -59.74 16.86 -14.15
C SER A 170 -59.94 15.69 -13.20
N ILE A 171 -60.60 15.96 -12.08
CA ILE A 171 -61.23 14.95 -11.21
C ILE A 171 -62.75 15.08 -11.28
N THR A 172 -63.47 14.06 -10.80
CA THR A 172 -64.93 14.13 -10.69
C THR A 172 -65.33 15.14 -9.61
N MET A 173 -66.48 15.79 -9.79
CA MET A 173 -67.07 16.67 -8.77
C MET A 173 -67.39 15.91 -7.49
N GLU A 174 -67.70 14.61 -7.60
CA GLU A 174 -67.84 13.72 -6.45
C GLU A 174 -66.56 13.69 -5.60
N LYS A 175 -65.40 13.43 -6.20
CA LYS A 175 -64.12 13.45 -5.47
C LYS A 175 -63.75 14.85 -4.98
N ALA A 176 -64.03 15.90 -5.76
CA ALA A 176 -63.71 17.28 -5.40
C ALA A 176 -64.51 17.79 -4.19
N MET A 177 -65.76 17.33 -4.04
CA MET A 177 -66.69 17.75 -2.98
C MET A 177 -66.79 16.74 -1.82
N ASP A 178 -66.11 15.60 -1.90
CA ASP A 178 -66.13 14.58 -0.84
C ASP A 178 -65.48 15.11 0.44
N ILE A 179 -66.27 15.16 1.53
CA ILE A 179 -65.81 15.56 2.87
C ILE A 179 -64.69 14.66 3.40
N ASN A 180 -64.67 13.41 2.94
CA ASN A 180 -63.66 12.44 3.30
C ASN A 180 -62.51 12.35 2.31
N GLY A 181 -62.61 13.04 1.17
CA GLY A 181 -61.69 12.90 0.05
C GLY A 181 -60.39 13.70 0.19
N ASP A 182 -60.35 14.66 1.12
CA ASP A 182 -59.21 15.50 1.47
C ASP A 182 -58.50 16.13 0.25
N VAL A 183 -59.26 16.54 -0.78
CA VAL A 183 -58.69 17.27 -1.92
C VAL A 183 -58.39 18.70 -1.50
N ILE A 184 -57.14 19.12 -1.65
CA ILE A 184 -56.69 20.44 -1.21
C ILE A 184 -56.01 21.22 -2.34
N LEU A 185 -56.10 22.54 -2.25
CA LEU A 185 -55.25 23.48 -2.95
C LEU A 185 -54.06 23.81 -2.04
N ALA A 186 -52.97 23.06 -2.23
CA ALA A 186 -51.78 23.16 -1.40
C ALA A 186 -50.91 24.35 -1.82
N TYR A 187 -50.44 25.10 -0.83
CA TYR A 187 -49.40 26.13 -0.96
C TYR A 187 -48.16 25.81 -0.11
N GLU A 188 -48.22 24.74 0.69
CA GLU A 188 -47.12 24.21 1.50
C GLU A 188 -46.92 22.70 1.30
N MET A 189 -45.67 22.26 1.45
CA MET A 189 -45.21 20.89 1.38
C MET A 189 -44.10 20.68 2.42
N ASN A 190 -44.23 19.61 3.21
CA ASN A 190 -43.32 19.23 4.29
C ASN A 190 -43.07 20.36 5.32
N GLY A 191 -44.09 21.20 5.58
CA GLY A 191 -44.01 22.31 6.52
C GLY A 191 -43.39 23.59 5.95
N GLU A 192 -42.96 23.58 4.68
CA GLU A 192 -42.40 24.74 4.00
C GLU A 192 -43.26 25.14 2.80
N THR A 193 -43.07 26.36 2.29
CA THR A 193 -43.68 26.81 1.04
C THR A 193 -43.32 25.86 -0.10
N LEU A 194 -44.26 25.62 -1.03
CA LEU A 194 -43.98 24.81 -2.22
C LEU A 194 -42.74 25.27 -2.97
N THR A 195 -41.93 24.32 -3.43
CA THR A 195 -40.86 24.64 -4.38
C THR A 195 -41.41 24.90 -5.77
N ARG A 196 -40.61 25.54 -6.64
CA ARG A 196 -40.97 25.76 -8.04
C ARG A 196 -41.27 24.45 -8.78
N ASP A 197 -40.46 23.41 -8.60
CA ASP A 197 -40.72 22.11 -9.26
C ASP A 197 -42.00 21.42 -8.80
N HIS A 198 -42.44 21.69 -7.58
CA HIS A 198 -43.60 21.06 -6.97
C HIS A 198 -44.87 21.91 -7.03
N GLY A 199 -44.86 23.05 -7.72
CA GLY A 199 -46.07 23.79 -8.09
C GLY A 199 -46.26 25.14 -7.42
N TYR A 200 -45.21 25.76 -6.89
CA TYR A 200 -45.28 27.13 -6.36
C TYR A 200 -46.00 28.11 -7.31
N PRO A 201 -46.95 28.95 -6.84
CA PRO A 201 -47.35 29.11 -5.44
C PRO A 201 -48.48 28.18 -4.99
N LEU A 202 -49.19 27.52 -5.91
CA LEU A 202 -50.37 26.72 -5.61
C LEU A 202 -50.49 25.50 -6.51
N ARG A 203 -50.83 24.36 -5.93
CA ARG A 203 -51.14 23.12 -6.67
C ARG A 203 -52.39 22.43 -6.13
N VAL A 204 -52.99 21.59 -6.95
CA VAL A 204 -53.96 20.59 -6.50
C VAL A 204 -53.19 19.41 -5.88
N ILE A 205 -53.71 18.89 -4.77
CA ILE A 205 -53.40 17.56 -4.23
C ILE A 205 -54.71 16.79 -4.14
N ALA A 206 -54.82 15.71 -4.91
CA ALA A 206 -55.96 14.79 -4.90
C ALA A 206 -55.53 13.42 -4.35
N PRO A 207 -55.67 13.17 -3.04
CA PRO A 207 -55.20 11.93 -2.43
C PRO A 207 -55.85 10.66 -3.00
N GLY A 208 -55.04 9.62 -3.17
CA GLY A 208 -55.47 8.31 -3.69
C GLY A 208 -55.70 8.26 -5.21
N ILE A 209 -55.48 9.38 -5.91
CA ILE A 209 -55.61 9.54 -7.36
C ILE A 209 -54.21 9.61 -7.98
N ILE A 210 -54.06 9.23 -9.25
CA ILE A 210 -52.77 9.34 -9.96
C ILE A 210 -52.24 10.78 -9.90
N GLY A 211 -50.92 10.95 -9.79
CA GLY A 211 -50.29 12.25 -9.62
C GLY A 211 -50.56 13.24 -10.76
N ALA A 212 -50.91 12.76 -11.95
CA ALA A 212 -51.30 13.58 -13.10
C ALA A 212 -52.52 14.49 -12.81
N ARG A 213 -53.42 14.08 -11.90
CA ARG A 213 -54.61 14.88 -11.57
C ARG A 213 -54.33 15.97 -10.54
N SER A 214 -53.17 15.91 -9.87
CA SER A 214 -52.69 16.89 -8.90
C SER A 214 -51.92 18.01 -9.61
N VAL A 215 -52.63 18.80 -10.40
CA VAL A 215 -52.09 19.86 -11.29
C VAL A 215 -51.27 20.87 -10.51
N LYS A 216 -50.05 21.15 -11.02
CA LYS A 216 -49.10 22.11 -10.46
C LYS A 216 -49.26 23.48 -11.11
N TRP A 217 -48.77 24.52 -10.44
CA TRP A 217 -48.79 25.89 -10.95
C TRP A 217 -50.20 26.30 -11.37
N LEU A 218 -51.17 26.05 -10.50
CA LEU A 218 -52.58 26.08 -10.84
C LEU A 218 -53.00 27.49 -11.28
N ASP A 219 -53.50 27.63 -12.50
CA ASP A 219 -54.00 28.90 -13.06
C ASP A 219 -55.52 29.02 -12.85
N LYS A 220 -56.23 27.93 -13.18
CA LYS A 220 -57.70 27.96 -13.28
C LYS A 220 -58.35 26.63 -12.92
N ILE A 221 -59.51 26.75 -12.27
CA ILE A 221 -60.47 25.66 -12.05
C ILE A 221 -61.76 25.97 -12.81
N THR A 222 -62.08 25.15 -13.81
CA THR A 222 -63.33 25.25 -14.58
C THR A 222 -64.25 24.10 -14.21
N VAL A 223 -65.42 24.41 -13.65
CA VAL A 223 -66.45 23.40 -13.36
C VAL A 223 -67.21 23.07 -14.65
N SER A 224 -67.27 21.79 -15.01
CA SER A 224 -67.69 21.34 -16.34
C SER A 224 -68.61 20.12 -16.27
N SER A 225 -69.46 19.95 -17.28
CA SER A 225 -70.27 18.75 -17.49
C SER A 225 -69.47 17.58 -18.09
N GLU A 226 -68.27 17.85 -18.57
CA GLU A 226 -67.35 16.88 -19.15
C GLU A 226 -65.94 16.96 -18.55
N GLU A 227 -65.17 15.88 -18.70
CA GLU A 227 -63.74 15.87 -18.37
C GLU A 227 -62.97 16.98 -19.09
N SER A 228 -61.80 17.34 -18.53
CA SER A 228 -60.87 18.27 -19.18
C SER A 228 -60.59 17.88 -20.63
N THR A 229 -60.51 18.87 -21.50
CA THR A 229 -60.23 18.69 -22.93
C THR A 229 -58.73 18.55 -23.23
N SER A 230 -57.85 18.71 -22.24
CA SER A 230 -56.41 18.56 -22.42
C SER A 230 -56.03 17.17 -22.93
N PHE A 231 -54.97 17.11 -23.75
CA PHE A 231 -54.36 15.89 -24.23
C PHE A 231 -54.09 14.89 -23.10
N PHE A 232 -53.61 15.36 -21.94
CA PHE A 232 -53.25 14.48 -20.83
C PHE A 232 -54.46 13.83 -20.13
N GLN A 233 -55.64 14.45 -20.22
CA GLN A 233 -56.89 13.83 -19.78
C GLN A 233 -57.43 12.86 -20.86
N ARG A 234 -57.55 13.33 -22.10
CA ARG A 234 -58.28 12.60 -23.15
C ARG A 234 -57.46 11.53 -23.87
N ARG A 235 -56.15 11.74 -24.03
CA ARG A 235 -55.26 11.02 -24.96
C ARG A 235 -53.95 10.49 -24.36
N ASP A 236 -53.79 10.49 -23.04
CA ASP A 236 -52.58 9.93 -22.38
C ASP A 236 -52.89 8.93 -21.27
N TYR A 237 -53.20 9.40 -20.06
CA TYR A 237 -53.29 8.58 -18.83
C TYR A 237 -54.53 7.66 -18.81
N LYS A 238 -54.48 6.58 -19.60
CA LYS A 238 -55.49 5.53 -19.76
C LYS A 238 -54.83 4.15 -19.84
N ILE A 239 -55.48 3.11 -19.32
CA ILE A 239 -55.01 1.71 -19.44
C ILE A 239 -55.80 1.02 -20.54
N PHE A 240 -55.08 0.45 -21.49
CA PHE A 240 -55.64 -0.39 -22.55
C PHE A 240 -55.32 -1.85 -22.31
N HIS A 241 -56.14 -2.76 -22.85
CA HIS A 241 -55.79 -4.18 -22.87
C HIS A 241 -54.58 -4.43 -23.78
N SER A 242 -53.89 -5.56 -23.58
CA SER A 242 -52.57 -5.85 -24.18
C SER A 242 -52.55 -5.98 -25.71
N GLY A 243 -53.72 -6.07 -26.34
CA GLY A 243 -53.89 -6.11 -27.81
C GLY A 243 -53.92 -4.74 -28.49
N VAL A 244 -53.95 -3.64 -27.73
CA VAL A 244 -53.91 -2.27 -28.26
C VAL A 244 -52.46 -1.81 -28.44
N ASP A 245 -52.16 -1.21 -29.58
CA ASP A 245 -50.88 -0.62 -29.92
C ASP A 245 -51.04 0.73 -30.62
N TRP A 246 -49.93 1.36 -31.01
CA TRP A 246 -49.96 2.68 -31.65
C TRP A 246 -50.64 2.72 -33.02
N ASN A 247 -50.81 1.58 -33.69
CA ASN A 247 -51.46 1.52 -35.00
C ASN A 247 -52.98 1.46 -34.88
N ASN A 248 -53.51 0.99 -33.74
CA ASN A 248 -54.94 0.79 -33.55
C ASN A 248 -55.54 1.55 -32.36
N VAL A 249 -54.75 2.31 -31.58
CA VAL A 249 -55.21 3.01 -30.36
C VAL A 249 -56.31 4.04 -30.61
N GLU A 250 -56.38 4.62 -31.82
CA GLU A 250 -57.33 5.69 -32.15
C GLU A 250 -58.80 5.31 -31.91
N GLN A 251 -59.18 4.04 -32.15
CA GLN A 251 -60.56 3.57 -31.93
C GLN A 251 -60.91 3.30 -30.46
N TYR A 252 -59.95 3.43 -29.55
CA TYR A 252 -60.10 3.09 -28.13
C TYR A 252 -60.06 4.30 -27.20
N TRP A 253 -59.50 5.44 -27.62
CA TRP A 253 -59.35 6.62 -26.75
C TRP A 253 -60.66 7.04 -26.07
N ASP A 254 -61.77 7.09 -26.81
CA ASP A 254 -63.06 7.55 -26.28
C ASP A 254 -63.84 6.44 -25.55
N LYS A 255 -63.42 5.17 -25.68
CA LYS A 255 -64.04 4.01 -25.03
C LYS A 255 -63.38 3.67 -23.70
N THR A 256 -62.14 4.10 -23.50
CA THR A 256 -61.37 3.81 -22.30
C THR A 256 -61.50 4.98 -21.31
N PRO A 257 -61.80 4.73 -20.03
CA PRO A 257 -61.88 5.79 -19.03
C PRO A 257 -60.50 6.38 -18.72
N SER A 258 -60.49 7.66 -18.36
CA SER A 258 -59.30 8.35 -17.84
C SER A 258 -58.92 7.79 -16.47
N LEU A 259 -57.63 7.55 -16.24
CA LEU A 259 -57.18 7.05 -14.94
C LEU A 259 -57.46 8.04 -13.83
N GLN A 260 -58.06 7.54 -12.75
CA GLN A 260 -58.36 8.28 -11.53
C GLN A 260 -57.59 7.62 -10.38
N GLU A 261 -58.17 6.66 -9.68
CA GLU A 261 -57.50 6.00 -8.56
C GLU A 261 -56.26 5.19 -8.95
N LEU A 262 -55.30 5.12 -8.02
CA LEU A 262 -54.15 4.22 -8.12
C LEU A 262 -54.54 2.77 -7.78
N SER A 263 -53.89 1.81 -8.47
CA SER A 263 -53.92 0.40 -8.08
C SER A 263 -52.96 0.18 -6.92
N ILE A 264 -53.19 -0.91 -6.19
CA ILE A 264 -52.25 -1.36 -5.16
C ILE A 264 -50.87 -1.65 -5.76
N GLN A 265 -49.83 -1.28 -5.03
CA GLN A 265 -48.44 -1.33 -5.46
C GLN A 265 -47.53 -1.68 -4.28
N SER A 266 -46.42 -2.37 -4.58
CA SER A 266 -45.27 -2.48 -3.69
C SER A 266 -43.98 -2.64 -4.48
N ALA A 267 -42.86 -2.26 -3.87
CA ALA A 267 -41.53 -2.50 -4.42
C ALA A 267 -40.49 -2.64 -3.30
N ILE A 268 -39.48 -3.49 -3.55
CA ILE A 268 -38.29 -3.61 -2.73
C ILE A 268 -37.30 -2.53 -3.15
N CYS A 269 -36.86 -1.72 -2.19
CA CYS A 269 -35.87 -0.66 -2.40
C CYS A 269 -34.48 -1.06 -1.91
N ILE A 270 -34.42 -1.85 -0.83
CA ILE A 270 -33.18 -2.35 -0.24
C ILE A 270 -33.34 -3.85 0.02
N PRO A 271 -32.36 -4.69 -0.32
CA PRO A 271 -31.11 -4.36 -1.02
C PRO A 271 -31.32 -4.06 -2.52
N ALA A 272 -30.37 -3.34 -3.11
CA ALA A 272 -30.36 -3.09 -4.55
C ALA A 272 -30.23 -4.42 -5.34
N PRO A 273 -30.86 -4.55 -6.52
CA PRO A 273 -30.78 -5.77 -7.33
C PRO A 273 -29.35 -6.27 -7.54
N ASN A 274 -29.16 -7.60 -7.52
CA ASN A 274 -27.86 -8.27 -7.70
C ASN A 274 -26.80 -8.00 -6.63
N SER A 275 -27.19 -7.43 -5.47
CA SER A 275 -26.27 -7.25 -4.34
C SER A 275 -25.82 -8.59 -3.73
N HIS A 276 -24.59 -8.60 -3.20
CA HIS A 276 -24.08 -9.68 -2.36
C HIS A 276 -24.57 -9.51 -0.93
N LEU A 277 -25.22 -10.54 -0.38
CA LEU A 277 -25.90 -10.45 0.92
C LEU A 277 -25.24 -11.36 1.95
N PHE A 278 -25.06 -10.81 3.15
CA PHE A 278 -24.57 -11.53 4.32
C PHE A 278 -25.71 -11.65 5.33
N LEU A 279 -25.92 -12.84 5.89
CA LEU A 279 -26.93 -13.07 6.91
C LEU A 279 -26.45 -12.60 8.29
N PRO A 280 -27.33 -12.01 9.13
CA PRO A 280 -28.70 -11.62 8.82
C PRO A 280 -28.75 -10.33 7.99
N PHE A 281 -29.69 -10.22 7.05
CA PHE A 281 -29.98 -8.95 6.35
C PHE A 281 -31.47 -8.63 6.40
N SER A 282 -31.80 -7.37 6.17
CA SER A 282 -33.20 -6.91 6.10
C SER A 282 -33.53 -6.37 4.73
N ILE A 283 -34.73 -6.69 4.27
CA ILE A 283 -35.37 -6.13 3.09
C ILE A 283 -36.18 -4.92 3.54
N TYR A 284 -36.09 -3.81 2.80
CA TYR A 284 -36.91 -2.64 2.98
C TYR A 284 -37.57 -2.23 1.67
N GLY A 285 -38.79 -1.73 1.77
CA GLY A 285 -39.54 -1.26 0.61
C GLY A 285 -40.74 -0.42 1.00
N TYR A 286 -41.55 -0.09 0.01
CA TYR A 286 -42.81 0.62 0.20
C TYR A 286 -43.99 -0.19 -0.36
N ALA A 287 -45.18 0.10 0.15
CA ALA A 287 -46.45 -0.33 -0.36
C ALA A 287 -47.44 0.86 -0.38
N THR A 288 -48.33 0.90 -1.36
CA THR A 288 -49.33 1.96 -1.50
C THR A 288 -50.58 1.46 -2.23
N SER A 289 -51.72 2.10 -2.01
CA SER A 289 -52.98 1.86 -2.72
C SER A 289 -53.71 3.19 -2.99
N GLY A 290 -54.55 3.20 -4.02
CA GLY A 290 -55.42 4.34 -4.32
C GLY A 290 -56.66 4.39 -3.44
N GLY A 291 -57.49 5.41 -3.65
CA GLY A 291 -58.81 5.53 -3.01
C GLY A 291 -58.83 5.60 -1.48
N GLY A 292 -57.67 5.73 -0.82
CA GLY A 292 -57.56 5.83 0.64
C GLY A 292 -57.57 4.49 1.35
N ARG A 293 -57.38 3.40 0.60
CA ARG A 293 -57.37 2.03 1.12
C ARG A 293 -56.10 1.77 1.93
N LYS A 294 -56.28 1.22 3.13
CA LYS A 294 -55.17 0.85 4.02
C LYS A 294 -54.40 -0.32 3.43
N ILE A 295 -53.08 -0.33 3.59
CA ILE A 295 -52.27 -1.54 3.38
C ILE A 295 -52.41 -2.43 4.63
N GLU A 296 -53.05 -3.59 4.48
CA GLU A 296 -53.29 -4.52 5.60
C GLU A 296 -52.13 -5.49 5.80
N ARG A 297 -51.43 -5.85 4.71
CA ARG A 297 -50.21 -6.67 4.80
C ARG A 297 -49.32 -6.50 3.57
N VAL A 298 -48.05 -6.80 3.77
CA VAL A 298 -47.07 -7.03 2.70
C VAL A 298 -46.50 -8.43 2.89
N ASP A 299 -46.62 -9.26 1.87
CA ASP A 299 -46.03 -10.59 1.84
C ASP A 299 -44.65 -10.49 1.16
N VAL A 300 -43.64 -11.15 1.74
CA VAL A 300 -42.30 -11.28 1.17
C VAL A 300 -41.99 -12.75 0.94
N SER A 301 -41.41 -13.05 -0.21
CA SER A 301 -40.99 -14.39 -0.63
C SER A 301 -39.50 -14.40 -0.89
N LEU A 302 -38.82 -15.52 -0.56
CA LEU A 302 -37.38 -15.73 -0.80
C LEU A 302 -37.08 -16.74 -1.92
N ASP A 303 -38.11 -17.38 -2.49
CA ASP A 303 -37.99 -18.44 -3.50
C ASP A 303 -38.63 -18.10 -4.86
N GLY A 304 -38.99 -16.83 -5.06
CA GLY A 304 -39.60 -16.33 -6.29
C GLY A 304 -41.13 -16.37 -6.32
N GLY A 305 -41.76 -16.55 -5.16
CA GLY A 305 -43.20 -16.41 -4.94
C GLY A 305 -43.91 -17.73 -4.64
N GLU A 306 -43.15 -18.78 -4.28
CA GLU A 306 -43.68 -20.10 -3.94
C GLU A 306 -44.07 -20.17 -2.47
N THR A 307 -43.26 -19.58 -1.57
CA THR A 307 -43.59 -19.42 -0.15
C THR A 307 -43.56 -17.96 0.27
N TRP A 308 -44.41 -17.60 1.22
CA TRP A 308 -44.64 -16.21 1.63
C TRP A 308 -44.60 -16.10 3.15
N ASP A 309 -44.01 -15.01 3.63
CA ASP A 309 -44.02 -14.60 5.03
C ASP A 309 -44.43 -13.13 5.17
N TYR A 310 -44.88 -12.73 6.35
CA TYR A 310 -45.35 -11.38 6.61
C TYR A 310 -44.17 -10.42 6.86
N ALA A 311 -44.16 -9.30 6.15
CA ALA A 311 -43.30 -8.17 6.48
C ALA A 311 -43.89 -7.34 7.61
N GLU A 312 -43.02 -6.74 8.41
CA GLU A 312 -43.36 -5.72 9.39
C GLU A 312 -43.70 -4.42 8.67
N LEU A 313 -44.88 -3.88 8.94
CA LEU A 313 -45.33 -2.60 8.37
C LEU A 313 -44.90 -1.44 9.27
N MET A 314 -44.29 -0.44 8.66
CA MET A 314 -43.81 0.79 9.28
C MET A 314 -44.58 1.96 8.65
N GLY A 315 -45.79 2.18 9.15
CA GLY A 315 -46.72 3.19 8.65
C GLY A 315 -47.16 4.18 9.74
N GLU A 316 -48.04 5.09 9.35
CA GLU A 316 -48.64 6.09 10.25
C GLU A 316 -49.73 5.43 11.12
N GLU A 317 -49.63 5.54 12.45
CA GLU A 317 -50.67 5.07 13.38
C GLU A 317 -51.85 6.06 13.41
N LYS A 318 -52.78 5.93 12.45
CA LYS A 318 -53.96 6.81 12.35
C LYS A 318 -55.20 6.31 13.13
N GLY A 319 -55.06 5.72 14.31
CA GLY A 319 -56.22 5.34 15.16
C GLY A 319 -57.40 4.72 14.38
N ASN A 320 -58.63 5.23 14.58
CA ASN A 320 -59.86 4.78 13.90
C ASN A 320 -60.18 5.54 12.58
N SER A 321 -59.22 6.24 11.97
CA SER A 321 -59.45 6.94 10.70
C SER A 321 -59.47 5.96 9.52
N ASN A 322 -60.46 6.07 8.64
CA ASN A 322 -60.54 5.29 7.40
C ASN A 322 -59.78 5.96 6.22
N LYS A 323 -58.91 6.94 6.48
CA LYS A 323 -58.26 7.79 5.46
C LYS A 323 -56.75 7.54 5.33
N TYR A 324 -56.38 6.52 4.55
CA TYR A 324 -54.98 6.09 4.36
C TYR A 324 -54.41 6.62 3.04
N TRP A 325 -53.98 7.88 3.05
CA TRP A 325 -53.42 8.56 1.86
C TRP A 325 -51.89 8.42 1.75
N GLY A 326 -51.19 8.25 2.86
CA GLY A 326 -49.76 8.01 2.87
C GLY A 326 -49.42 6.59 2.43
N TRP A 327 -48.19 6.38 1.94
CA TRP A 327 -47.69 5.03 1.71
C TRP A 327 -47.45 4.28 3.03
N THR A 328 -47.08 3.02 2.95
CA THR A 328 -46.61 2.22 4.09
C THR A 328 -45.21 1.70 3.76
N LEU A 329 -44.22 1.98 4.61
CA LEU A 329 -42.92 1.34 4.47
C LEU A 329 -43.01 -0.07 5.08
N PHE A 330 -42.18 -1.01 4.63
CA PHE A 330 -42.13 -2.34 5.22
C PHE A 330 -40.69 -2.82 5.42
N ARG A 331 -40.50 -3.69 6.41
CA ARG A 331 -39.24 -4.36 6.73
C ARG A 331 -39.47 -5.87 6.83
N TYR A 332 -38.55 -6.65 6.30
CA TYR A 332 -38.51 -8.10 6.54
C TYR A 332 -37.07 -8.55 6.83
N THR A 333 -36.83 -9.07 8.04
CA THR A 333 -35.49 -9.47 8.49
C THR A 333 -35.28 -10.96 8.34
N ILE A 334 -34.27 -11.34 7.54
CA ILE A 334 -33.91 -12.73 7.28
C ILE A 334 -32.79 -13.12 8.24
N LYS A 335 -33.11 -13.97 9.20
CA LYS A 335 -32.16 -14.48 10.20
C LYS A 335 -31.38 -15.71 9.71
N SER A 336 -32.01 -16.57 8.92
CA SER A 336 -31.43 -17.77 8.34
C SER A 336 -32.18 -18.19 7.07
N LEU A 337 -31.50 -18.83 6.12
CA LEU A 337 -32.16 -19.48 4.98
C LEU A 337 -32.44 -20.94 5.37
N ALA A 338 -33.70 -21.28 5.58
CA ALA A 338 -34.08 -22.67 5.83
C ALA A 338 -33.75 -23.52 4.59
N THR A 339 -32.88 -24.52 4.77
CA THR A 339 -32.50 -25.49 3.74
C THR A 339 -33.65 -26.47 3.48
N ASN A 340 -34.73 -26.01 2.86
CA ASN A 340 -35.81 -26.90 2.39
C ASN A 340 -35.65 -27.29 0.91
N HIS A 341 -34.42 -27.26 0.39
CA HIS A 341 -34.07 -27.89 -0.88
C HIS A 341 -33.02 -28.98 -0.64
N HIS A 342 -33.52 -30.18 -0.39
CA HIS A 342 -32.75 -31.40 -0.62
C HIS A 342 -32.30 -31.44 -2.09
N HIS A 343 -31.07 -31.93 -2.29
CA HIS A 343 -30.36 -32.13 -3.56
C HIS A 343 -29.62 -30.92 -4.14
N THR A 344 -28.37 -30.75 -3.73
CA THR A 344 -27.23 -30.95 -4.64
C THR A 344 -25.94 -31.07 -3.83
N THR A 345 -25.33 -32.24 -3.90
CA THR A 345 -23.95 -32.51 -3.52
C THR A 345 -23.02 -31.65 -4.37
N GLY A 346 -22.45 -30.61 -3.80
CA GLY A 346 -21.50 -29.74 -4.48
C GLY A 346 -21.10 -28.58 -3.61
N ASN A 347 -19.80 -28.43 -3.40
CA ASN A 347 -19.16 -27.40 -2.59
C ASN A 347 -19.32 -26.00 -3.22
N LYS A 348 -20.56 -25.50 -3.32
CA LYS A 348 -20.87 -24.16 -3.84
C LYS A 348 -21.05 -23.20 -2.66
N SER A 349 -20.08 -22.32 -2.51
CA SER A 349 -20.00 -21.25 -1.50
C SER A 349 -21.05 -20.13 -1.67
N SER A 350 -22.02 -20.28 -2.58
CA SER A 350 -23.03 -19.26 -2.88
C SER A 350 -24.39 -19.87 -3.24
N ILE A 351 -25.46 -19.41 -2.59
CA ILE A 351 -26.85 -19.83 -2.89
C ILE A 351 -27.58 -18.67 -3.59
N PRO A 352 -28.13 -18.86 -4.80
CA PRO A 352 -28.98 -17.87 -5.44
C PRO A 352 -30.35 -17.81 -4.75
N ILE A 353 -30.79 -16.60 -4.37
CA ILE A 353 -32.09 -16.34 -3.73
C ILE A 353 -32.93 -15.49 -4.67
N ARG A 354 -34.23 -15.76 -4.76
CA ARG A 354 -35.17 -15.01 -5.59
C ARG A 354 -36.18 -14.30 -4.71
N ILE A 355 -36.03 -13.00 -4.52
CA ILE A 355 -36.85 -12.23 -3.59
C ILE A 355 -37.93 -11.46 -4.35
N CYS A 356 -39.18 -11.55 -3.89
CA CYS A 356 -40.28 -10.71 -4.37
C CYS A 356 -41.18 -10.27 -3.21
N CYS A 357 -41.97 -9.23 -3.43
CA CYS A 357 -42.98 -8.75 -2.47
C CYS A 357 -44.33 -8.51 -3.16
N ARG A 358 -45.42 -8.60 -2.40
CA ARG A 358 -46.75 -8.15 -2.84
C ARG A 358 -47.51 -7.55 -1.66
N ALA A 359 -48.29 -6.50 -1.91
CA ALA A 359 -49.15 -5.90 -0.90
C ALA A 359 -50.61 -6.39 -1.02
N TRP A 360 -51.36 -6.24 0.07
CA TRP A 360 -52.81 -6.40 0.13
C TRP A 360 -53.43 -5.19 0.81
N ASP A 361 -54.49 -4.64 0.23
CA ASP A 361 -55.21 -3.50 0.79
C ASP A 361 -56.48 -3.91 1.54
N SER A 362 -57.14 -2.94 2.18
CA SER A 362 -58.36 -3.14 2.97
C SER A 362 -59.57 -3.65 2.16
N ALA A 363 -59.51 -3.60 0.82
CA ALA A 363 -60.50 -4.21 -0.07
C ALA A 363 -60.04 -5.57 -0.61
N SER A 364 -58.96 -6.13 -0.05
CA SER A 364 -58.33 -7.39 -0.47
C SER A 364 -57.82 -7.38 -1.92
N ASN A 365 -57.54 -6.21 -2.51
CA ASN A 365 -56.84 -6.15 -3.79
C ASN A 365 -55.38 -6.55 -3.59
N THR A 366 -54.78 -7.19 -4.61
CA THR A 366 -53.36 -7.54 -4.63
C THR A 366 -52.75 -7.34 -6.01
N GLN A 367 -51.47 -7.67 -6.13
CA GLN A 367 -50.64 -7.45 -7.32
C GLN A 367 -50.57 -8.72 -8.20
N PRO A 368 -50.59 -8.58 -9.54
CA PRO A 368 -50.49 -9.72 -10.46
C PRO A 368 -49.08 -10.34 -10.44
N LYS A 369 -48.98 -11.62 -10.80
CA LYS A 369 -47.70 -12.37 -10.84
C LYS A 369 -46.90 -12.09 -12.11
N ASP A 370 -47.56 -11.93 -13.26
CA ASP A 370 -46.90 -11.72 -14.55
C ASP A 370 -47.24 -10.32 -15.11
N VAL A 371 -46.24 -9.67 -15.69
CA VAL A 371 -46.37 -8.37 -16.36
C VAL A 371 -47.19 -8.49 -17.66
N LYS A 372 -47.24 -9.68 -18.27
CA LYS A 372 -48.03 -9.95 -19.48
C LYS A 372 -49.51 -9.63 -19.32
N ASP A 373 -50.05 -9.91 -18.13
CA ASP A 373 -51.48 -9.75 -17.83
C ASP A 373 -51.89 -8.28 -17.76
N ILE A 374 -50.93 -7.38 -17.51
CA ILE A 374 -51.15 -5.95 -17.32
C ILE A 374 -50.42 -5.07 -18.32
N TRP A 375 -49.71 -5.68 -19.29
CA TRP A 375 -48.98 -4.91 -20.29
C TRP A 375 -49.93 -4.01 -21.09
N ASN A 376 -49.55 -2.74 -21.24
CA ASN A 376 -50.31 -1.76 -22.02
C ASN A 376 -49.33 -0.80 -22.75
N LEU A 377 -49.74 -0.27 -23.90
CA LEU A 377 -48.85 0.48 -24.80
C LEU A 377 -48.17 1.73 -24.18
N ARG A 378 -48.77 2.32 -23.14
CA ARG A 378 -48.28 3.52 -22.43
C ARG A 378 -47.36 3.18 -21.25
N GLY A 379 -47.31 1.91 -20.85
CA GLY A 379 -46.55 1.48 -19.69
C GLY A 379 -46.98 2.13 -18.39
N VAL A 380 -48.30 2.33 -18.20
CA VAL A 380 -48.87 2.93 -17.00
C VAL A 380 -49.45 1.86 -16.08
N MET A 381 -49.58 2.20 -14.80
CA MET A 381 -50.17 1.36 -13.75
C MET A 381 -49.48 -0.01 -13.61
N ASN A 382 -48.15 -0.03 -13.78
CA ASN A 382 -47.38 -1.24 -13.67
C ASN A 382 -47.25 -1.69 -12.20
N ASN A 383 -48.04 -2.67 -11.78
CA ASN A 383 -48.06 -3.14 -10.40
C ASN A 383 -47.75 -4.63 -10.20
N TYR A 384 -47.19 -5.36 -11.18
CA TYR A 384 -46.87 -6.78 -10.97
C TYR A 384 -45.77 -7.00 -9.91
N SER A 385 -45.78 -8.16 -9.26
CA SER A 385 -44.76 -8.58 -8.31
C SER A 385 -43.51 -9.09 -9.05
N LYS A 386 -42.42 -8.32 -9.08
CA LYS A 386 -41.16 -8.71 -9.75
C LYS A 386 -40.27 -9.51 -8.79
N SER A 387 -39.80 -10.67 -9.23
CA SER A 387 -38.74 -11.41 -8.55
C SER A 387 -37.36 -10.85 -8.92
N ILE A 388 -36.50 -10.66 -7.92
CA ILE A 388 -35.14 -10.13 -8.04
C ILE A 388 -34.17 -11.20 -7.52
N GLN A 389 -33.08 -11.46 -8.24
CA GLN A 389 -32.09 -12.46 -7.86
C GLN A 389 -30.96 -11.85 -7.00
N PHE A 390 -30.53 -12.58 -5.98
CA PHE A 390 -29.44 -12.23 -5.07
C PHE A 390 -28.49 -13.41 -4.85
N THR A 391 -27.26 -13.13 -4.41
CA THR A 391 -26.28 -14.15 -4.03
C THR A 391 -25.97 -14.04 -2.54
N SER A 392 -26.22 -15.12 -1.78
CA SER A 392 -25.98 -15.17 -0.34
C SER A 392 -24.84 -16.11 0.05
N TYR A 393 -24.09 -15.70 1.08
CA TYR A 393 -23.00 -16.45 1.72
C TYR A 393 -23.36 -16.81 3.18
N VAL A 394 -22.90 -17.97 3.67
CA VAL A 394 -23.34 -18.54 4.96
C VAL A 394 -22.37 -18.28 6.15
N SER A 395 -22.94 -17.65 7.19
CA SER A 395 -22.75 -17.76 8.67
C SER A 395 -21.84 -16.81 9.50
N LEU A 396 -22.49 -16.29 10.55
CA LEU A 396 -22.01 -15.64 11.79
C LEU A 396 -21.05 -16.51 12.63
N SER A 397 -20.98 -17.81 12.36
CA SER A 397 -20.06 -18.75 13.02
C SER A 397 -18.61 -18.35 12.80
N ILE A 398 -18.29 -17.74 11.66
CA ILE A 398 -16.96 -17.22 11.38
C ILE A 398 -16.67 -15.99 12.25
N THR A 399 -17.62 -15.11 12.54
CA THR A 399 -17.38 -13.94 13.40
C THR A 399 -17.19 -14.34 14.86
N LEU A 400 -17.99 -15.27 15.39
CA LEU A 400 -17.79 -15.80 16.75
C LEU A 400 -16.54 -16.67 16.84
N LEU A 401 -16.22 -17.45 15.80
CA LEU A 401 -14.95 -18.15 15.68
C LEU A 401 -13.79 -17.17 15.54
N LEU A 402 -13.92 -16.07 14.81
CA LEU A 402 -12.89 -15.04 14.69
C LEU A 402 -12.73 -14.30 16.00
N LEU A 403 -13.80 -13.99 16.72
CA LEU A 403 -13.75 -13.37 18.04
C LEU A 403 -13.19 -14.33 19.09
N SER A 404 -13.51 -15.61 19.04
CA SER A 404 -12.92 -16.62 19.92
C SER A 404 -11.48 -16.94 19.53
N VAL A 405 -11.12 -16.93 18.25
CA VAL A 405 -9.74 -17.00 17.76
C VAL A 405 -8.97 -15.75 18.17
N VAL A 406 -9.60 -14.57 18.11
CA VAL A 406 -8.99 -13.33 18.60
C VAL A 406 -8.78 -13.41 20.10
N TYR A 407 -9.78 -13.84 20.87
CA TYR A 407 -9.69 -13.92 22.32
C TYR A 407 -8.75 -15.03 22.83
N LEU A 408 -8.82 -16.22 22.24
CA LEU A 408 -8.05 -17.39 22.66
C LEU A 408 -6.67 -17.49 22.01
N TYR A 409 -6.46 -16.91 20.82
CA TYR A 409 -5.18 -17.01 20.12
C TYR A 409 -4.53 -15.65 19.92
N VAL A 410 -5.23 -14.63 19.44
CA VAL A 410 -4.61 -13.32 19.14
C VAL A 410 -4.24 -12.54 20.40
N ILE A 411 -5.13 -12.41 21.38
CA ILE A 411 -4.88 -11.67 22.63
C ILE A 411 -3.72 -12.31 23.42
N PRO A 412 -3.71 -13.64 23.68
CA PRO A 412 -2.55 -14.32 24.25
C PRO A 412 -1.27 -14.13 23.44
N THR A 413 -1.35 -14.18 22.12
CA THR A 413 -0.19 -13.96 21.25
C THR A 413 0.37 -12.55 21.37
N ILE A 414 -0.45 -11.51 21.50
CA ILE A 414 -0.01 -10.12 21.56
C ILE A 414 0.44 -9.72 22.97
N TYR A 415 -0.25 -10.17 24.02
CA TYR A 415 -0.03 -9.67 25.38
C TYR A 415 0.64 -10.66 26.33
N PHE A 416 0.68 -11.94 26.00
CA PHE A 416 1.23 -13.00 26.86
C PHE A 416 2.24 -13.87 26.11
N THR A 417 2.78 -14.91 26.75
CA THR A 417 3.61 -15.90 26.05
C THR A 417 2.72 -16.71 25.11
N PRO A 418 3.04 -16.80 23.80
CA PRO A 418 2.27 -17.60 22.85
C PRO A 418 2.24 -19.09 23.23
N TYR A 419 1.26 -19.83 22.69
CA TYR A 419 1.12 -21.27 23.01
C TYR A 419 2.11 -22.18 22.29
N THR A 420 2.70 -21.73 21.18
CA THR A 420 3.64 -22.52 20.38
C THR A 420 4.87 -21.70 20.03
N LEU A 421 6.00 -22.38 19.85
CA LEU A 421 7.26 -21.75 19.44
C LEU A 421 7.07 -20.96 18.14
N ASN A 422 6.41 -21.52 17.12
CA ASN A 422 6.23 -20.85 15.83
C ASN A 422 5.50 -19.50 15.95
N ILE A 423 4.50 -19.40 16.82
CA ILE A 423 3.79 -18.14 17.06
C ILE A 423 4.69 -17.17 17.84
N CYS A 424 5.47 -17.66 18.80
CA CYS A 424 6.49 -16.87 19.49
C CYS A 424 7.52 -16.28 18.52
N ILE A 425 8.01 -17.09 17.59
CA ILE A 425 8.94 -16.66 16.55
C ILE A 425 8.33 -15.60 15.64
N LEU A 426 7.10 -15.84 15.15
CA LEU A 426 6.39 -14.88 14.31
C LEU A 426 6.22 -13.54 15.04
N ARG A 427 5.85 -13.57 16.33
CA ARG A 427 5.71 -12.38 17.15
C ARG A 427 7.03 -11.63 17.29
N ILE A 428 8.12 -12.31 17.67
CA ILE A 428 9.45 -11.71 17.82
C ILE A 428 9.89 -11.06 16.50
N PHE A 429 9.70 -11.76 15.38
CA PHE A 429 10.00 -11.24 14.07
C PHE A 429 9.18 -9.99 13.73
N LEU A 430 7.86 -10.03 13.92
CA LEU A 430 6.97 -8.89 13.68
C LEU A 430 7.36 -7.69 14.55
N GLU A 431 7.58 -7.88 15.85
CA GLU A 431 8.01 -6.81 16.76
C GLU A 431 9.37 -6.23 16.36
N THR A 432 10.29 -7.06 15.85
CA THR A 432 11.61 -6.62 15.38
C THR A 432 11.52 -5.81 14.09
N ILE A 433 10.79 -6.29 13.07
CA ILE A 433 10.66 -5.57 11.80
C ILE A 433 9.80 -4.32 11.92
N MET A 434 8.76 -4.34 12.76
CA MET A 434 7.87 -3.19 12.99
C MET A 434 8.57 -2.04 13.71
N ALA A 435 9.69 -2.32 14.38
CA ALA A 435 10.57 -1.31 14.94
C ALA A 435 11.48 -0.64 13.89
N SER A 436 11.43 -1.06 12.62
CA SER A 436 12.28 -0.56 11.54
C SER A 436 11.49 -0.32 10.24
N TYR A 437 11.04 0.92 10.06
CA TYR A 437 10.27 1.36 8.89
C TYR A 437 11.05 1.33 7.57
N GLN A 438 12.34 1.67 7.57
CA GLN A 438 13.22 1.59 6.42
C GLN A 438 13.42 0.14 5.96
N CYS A 439 13.59 -0.79 6.91
CA CYS A 439 13.62 -2.23 6.64
C CYS A 439 12.32 -2.72 6.01
N LEU A 440 11.16 -2.34 6.55
CA LEU A 440 9.85 -2.70 5.99
C LEU A 440 9.68 -2.24 4.54
N SER A 441 10.13 -1.01 4.20
CA SER A 441 10.11 -0.54 2.81
C SER A 441 11.11 -1.27 1.91
N ARG A 442 12.27 -1.67 2.43
CA ARG A 442 13.28 -2.39 1.65
C ARG A 442 12.79 -3.78 1.25
N PHE A 443 12.24 -4.53 2.20
CA PHE A 443 11.82 -5.92 1.97
C PHE A 443 10.38 -6.06 1.49
N LYS A 444 9.55 -5.01 1.61
CA LYS A 444 8.14 -4.99 1.22
C LYS A 444 7.29 -6.10 1.86
N ILE A 445 7.67 -6.55 3.05
CA ILE A 445 7.10 -7.73 3.74
C ILE A 445 5.59 -7.57 3.97
N ILE A 446 5.15 -6.37 4.35
CA ILE A 446 3.74 -6.10 4.70
C ILE A 446 2.95 -5.39 3.60
N GLU A 447 3.62 -4.85 2.58
CA GLU A 447 3.00 -4.14 1.46
C GLU A 447 2.17 -5.07 0.57
N GLN A 448 2.57 -6.35 0.48
CA GLN A 448 1.78 -7.39 -0.19
C GLN A 448 0.39 -7.60 0.43
N TYR A 449 0.20 -7.22 1.70
CA TYR A 449 -1.08 -7.27 2.41
C TYR A 449 -1.83 -5.93 2.39
N GLY A 450 -1.35 -4.94 1.62
CA GLY A 450 -1.97 -3.62 1.51
C GLY A 450 -1.67 -2.65 2.67
N LEU A 451 -0.69 -2.96 3.51
CA LEU A 451 -0.26 -2.10 4.62
C LEU A 451 0.92 -1.22 4.18
N TYR A 452 0.74 0.10 4.24
CA TYR A 452 1.72 1.08 3.73
C TYR A 452 2.06 2.19 4.75
N PHE A 453 1.62 2.10 6.00
CA PHE A 453 1.80 3.16 6.99
C PHE A 453 3.29 3.44 7.28
N HIS A 454 4.16 2.41 7.24
CA HIS A 454 5.61 2.55 7.46
C HIS A 454 6.29 3.44 6.42
N ASN A 455 5.68 3.61 5.24
CA ASN A 455 6.23 4.44 4.16
C ASN A 455 6.28 5.94 4.51
N TYR A 456 5.52 6.38 5.52
CA TYR A 456 5.45 7.78 5.95
C TYR A 456 6.54 8.18 6.96
N PHE A 457 7.19 7.19 7.58
CA PHE A 457 8.06 7.40 8.74
C PHE A 457 9.52 7.02 8.46
N LEU A 458 10.42 7.64 9.21
CA LEU A 458 11.81 7.23 9.42
C LEU A 458 11.97 6.68 10.84
N GLU A 459 13.00 5.87 11.09
CA GLU A 459 13.27 5.28 12.39
C GLU A 459 13.60 6.33 13.45
N ASP A 460 13.07 6.13 14.66
CA ASP A 460 13.60 6.86 15.82
C ASP A 460 14.93 6.22 16.25
N VAL A 461 16.04 6.87 15.89
CA VAL A 461 17.41 6.46 16.22
C VAL A 461 17.94 7.08 17.52
N SER A 462 17.06 7.74 18.31
CA SER A 462 17.42 8.37 19.57
C SER A 462 17.79 7.35 20.66
N PRO A 463 18.57 7.77 21.67
CA PRO A 463 18.88 6.94 22.83
C PRO A 463 17.64 6.38 23.56
N THR A 464 16.54 7.13 23.61
CA THR A 464 15.28 6.68 24.24
C THR A 464 14.68 5.48 23.51
N SER A 465 14.61 5.54 22.18
CA SER A 465 14.14 4.43 21.35
C SER A 465 15.01 3.18 21.52
N LYS A 466 16.34 3.37 21.61
CA LYS A 466 17.30 2.28 21.88
C LYS A 466 17.07 1.62 23.24
N GLN A 467 16.77 2.39 24.28
CA GLN A 467 16.41 1.86 25.60
C GLN A 467 15.10 1.04 25.57
N LEU A 468 14.11 1.49 24.80
CA LEU A 468 12.87 0.71 24.59
C LEU A 468 13.16 -0.61 23.87
N GLY A 469 14.04 -0.59 22.87
CA GLY A 469 14.53 -1.80 22.19
C GLY A 469 15.21 -2.78 23.13
N PHE A 470 16.01 -2.29 24.09
CA PHE A 470 16.66 -3.12 25.11
C PHE A 470 15.65 -3.86 25.99
N ASN A 471 14.65 -3.14 26.52
CA ASN A 471 13.60 -3.73 27.34
C ASN A 471 12.78 -4.76 26.55
N ARG A 472 12.50 -4.47 25.28
CA ARG A 472 11.79 -5.39 24.36
C ARG A 472 12.58 -6.68 24.15
N ILE A 473 13.87 -6.60 23.83
CA ILE A 473 14.70 -7.80 23.60
C ILE A 473 14.80 -8.65 24.86
N ARG A 474 14.98 -8.05 26.05
CA ARG A 474 14.95 -8.81 27.32
C ARG A 474 13.65 -9.58 27.51
N TYR A 475 12.52 -8.92 27.31
CA TYR A 475 11.21 -9.56 27.39
C TYR A 475 11.07 -10.70 26.36
N GLN A 476 11.55 -10.51 25.14
CA GLN A 476 11.53 -11.54 24.10
C GLN A 476 12.38 -12.77 24.46
N ILE A 477 13.56 -12.58 25.08
CA ILE A 477 14.40 -13.68 25.58
C ILE A 477 13.68 -14.45 26.69
N GLU A 478 13.10 -13.76 27.68
CA GLU A 478 12.34 -14.41 28.76
C GLU A 478 11.13 -15.19 28.23
N MET A 479 10.44 -14.64 27.23
CA MET A 479 9.35 -15.31 26.55
C MET A 479 9.81 -16.56 25.79
N LEU A 480 10.93 -16.46 25.06
CA LEU A 480 11.47 -17.57 24.26
C LEU A 480 11.94 -18.73 25.16
N LYS A 481 12.62 -18.43 26.28
CA LYS A 481 13.14 -19.44 27.23
C LYS A 481 12.09 -20.42 27.74
N LYS A 482 10.81 -20.04 27.77
CA LYS A 482 9.70 -20.93 28.17
C LYS A 482 9.54 -22.16 27.27
N PHE A 483 10.13 -22.16 26.08
CA PHE A 483 10.09 -23.27 25.13
C PHE A 483 11.34 -24.17 25.17
N GLU A 484 12.39 -23.77 25.89
CA GLU A 484 13.71 -24.43 25.87
C GLU A 484 13.62 -25.93 26.17
N ASP A 485 13.03 -26.29 27.31
CA ASP A 485 12.90 -27.68 27.74
C ASP A 485 12.10 -28.51 26.75
N THR A 486 10.99 -27.96 26.24
CA THR A 486 10.11 -28.67 25.29
C THR A 486 10.84 -28.96 23.99
N VAL A 487 11.56 -27.97 23.46
CA VAL A 487 12.32 -28.10 22.20
C VAL A 487 13.43 -29.14 22.32
N ASN A 488 14.17 -29.15 23.44
CA ASN A 488 15.24 -30.11 23.68
C ASN A 488 14.70 -31.53 23.90
N VAL A 489 13.63 -31.70 24.67
CA VAL A 489 12.97 -33.00 24.90
C VAL A 489 12.35 -33.56 23.62
N ASP A 490 11.74 -32.71 22.79
CA ASP A 490 11.13 -33.14 21.53
C ASP A 490 12.19 -33.57 20.51
N LEU A 491 13.35 -32.90 20.48
CA LEU A 491 14.50 -33.31 19.67
C LEU A 491 15.08 -34.64 20.16
N SER A 492 15.29 -34.82 21.46
CA SER A 492 15.83 -36.08 22.00
C SER A 492 14.89 -37.27 21.75
N ASN A 493 13.57 -37.02 21.76
CA ASN A 493 12.55 -38.01 21.44
C ASN A 493 12.31 -38.19 19.94
N LYS A 494 13.08 -37.52 19.08
CA LYS A 494 12.97 -37.56 17.62
C LYS A 494 11.55 -37.31 17.10
N LYS A 495 10.78 -36.40 17.72
CA LYS A 495 9.43 -36.07 17.24
C LYS A 495 9.50 -35.48 15.83
N PRO A 496 8.51 -35.74 14.95
CA PRO A 496 8.49 -35.15 13.62
C PRO A 496 8.60 -33.61 13.66
N GLY A 497 9.54 -33.04 12.90
CA GLY A 497 9.77 -31.59 12.83
C GLY A 497 10.53 -30.96 14.01
N SER A 498 10.92 -31.74 15.02
CA SER A 498 11.63 -31.26 16.22
C SER A 498 12.98 -30.61 15.90
N LEU A 499 13.75 -31.15 14.95
CA LEU A 499 15.01 -30.53 14.49
C LEU A 499 14.79 -29.11 13.97
N GLN A 500 13.75 -28.89 13.17
CA GLN A 500 13.45 -27.56 12.64
C GLN A 500 13.04 -26.59 13.76
N GLN A 501 12.26 -27.04 14.75
CA GLN A 501 11.92 -26.23 15.92
C GLN A 501 13.18 -25.89 16.74
N TRP A 502 14.07 -26.86 16.92
CA TRP A 502 15.33 -26.67 17.64
C TRP A 502 16.26 -25.67 16.92
N ILE A 503 16.41 -25.78 15.60
CA ILE A 503 17.21 -24.83 14.83
C ILE A 503 16.62 -23.41 14.95
N SER A 504 15.30 -23.29 14.85
CA SER A 504 14.60 -22.00 14.93
C SER A 504 14.76 -21.35 16.31
N TYR A 505 14.58 -22.14 17.39
CA TYR A 505 14.78 -21.70 18.76
C TYR A 505 16.21 -21.18 18.98
N ASN A 506 17.22 -21.97 18.63
CA ASN A 506 18.62 -21.62 18.88
C ASN A 506 19.06 -20.43 18.03
N THR A 507 18.59 -20.32 16.78
CA THR A 507 18.95 -19.18 15.91
C THR A 507 18.41 -17.87 16.46
N ILE A 508 17.17 -17.84 16.95
CA ILE A 508 16.58 -16.63 17.52
C ILE A 508 17.14 -16.34 18.90
N SER A 509 17.39 -17.37 19.71
CA SER A 509 18.08 -17.23 21.00
C SER A 509 19.46 -16.60 20.81
N TRP A 510 20.23 -17.08 19.83
CA TRP A 510 21.50 -16.49 19.42
C TRP A 510 21.34 -15.04 19.00
N PHE A 511 20.40 -14.73 18.09
CA PHE A 511 20.18 -13.37 17.60
C PHE A 511 19.77 -12.39 18.71
N LEU A 512 18.84 -12.78 19.58
CA LEU A 512 18.38 -11.93 20.67
C LEU A 512 19.47 -11.72 21.72
N SER A 513 20.19 -12.79 22.10
CA SER A 513 21.25 -12.73 23.11
C SER A 513 22.43 -11.88 22.62
N THR A 514 22.85 -12.06 21.36
CA THR A 514 23.90 -11.23 20.74
C THR A 514 23.43 -9.79 20.56
N SER A 515 22.18 -9.55 20.17
CA SER A 515 21.63 -8.19 20.09
C SER A 515 21.61 -7.52 21.47
N LEU A 516 21.24 -8.23 22.53
CA LEU A 516 21.24 -7.70 23.90
C LEU A 516 22.65 -7.36 24.37
N MET A 517 23.64 -8.22 24.08
CA MET A 517 25.05 -7.97 24.36
C MET A 517 25.57 -6.75 23.58
N GLY A 518 25.22 -6.65 22.30
CA GLY A 518 25.56 -5.49 21.47
C GLY A 518 25.02 -4.20 22.07
N LEU A 519 23.75 -4.19 22.51
CA LEU A 519 23.15 -3.01 23.14
C LEU A 519 23.89 -2.56 24.40
N SER A 520 24.37 -3.49 25.24
CA SER A 520 25.20 -3.11 26.41
C SER A 520 26.53 -2.48 26.03
N LEU A 521 27.01 -2.71 24.81
CA LEU A 521 28.22 -2.12 24.24
C LEU A 521 27.93 -0.90 23.34
N LYS A 522 26.69 -0.40 23.34
CA LYS A 522 26.18 0.61 22.39
C LYS A 522 26.36 0.23 20.93
N ILE A 523 26.23 -1.04 20.60
CA ILE A 523 26.24 -1.54 19.23
C ILE A 523 24.80 -1.80 18.84
N TYR A 524 24.29 -1.03 17.89
CA TYR A 524 22.89 -1.09 17.46
C TYR A 524 22.79 -1.71 16.08
N LEU A 525 21.66 -2.33 15.76
CA LEU A 525 21.41 -2.81 14.40
C LEU A 525 21.20 -1.63 13.43
N SER A 526 21.62 -1.81 12.18
CA SER A 526 21.41 -0.81 11.13
C SER A 526 19.92 -0.61 10.83
N PRO A 527 19.42 0.63 10.65
CA PRO A 527 18.02 0.91 10.33
C PRO A 527 17.55 0.28 9.02
N LEU A 528 18.46 -0.02 8.09
CA LEU A 528 18.11 -0.61 6.79
C LEU A 528 18.44 -2.10 6.70
N TYR A 529 19.32 -2.59 7.57
CA TYR A 529 19.81 -3.96 7.56
C TYR A 529 19.75 -4.56 8.97
N ILE A 530 18.68 -5.30 9.26
CA ILE A 530 18.36 -5.84 10.59
C ILE A 530 19.38 -6.84 11.16
N TYR A 531 20.39 -7.20 10.39
CA TYR A 531 21.44 -8.14 10.78
C TYR A 531 22.84 -7.50 10.75
N HIS A 532 22.99 -6.19 10.51
CA HIS A 532 24.30 -5.52 10.55
C HIS A 532 24.49 -4.72 11.85
N PRO A 533 25.54 -5.02 12.64
CA PRO A 533 25.87 -4.25 13.83
C PRO A 533 26.51 -2.91 13.43
N THR A 534 26.13 -1.85 14.12
CA THR A 534 26.58 -0.48 13.88
C THR A 534 27.23 0.04 15.16
N ILE A 535 28.56 -0.02 15.19
CA ILE A 535 29.37 0.60 16.24
C ILE A 535 29.35 2.12 16.05
N PHE A 536 29.62 2.56 14.81
CA PHE A 536 29.65 3.97 14.44
C PHE A 536 28.39 4.34 13.65
N PRO A 537 27.47 5.15 14.22
CA PRO A 537 26.22 5.55 13.55
C PRO A 537 26.45 6.19 12.19
N LEU A 538 27.53 6.96 12.09
CA LEU A 538 27.99 7.57 10.85
C LEU A 538 29.23 6.82 10.38
N ASN A 539 29.06 6.10 9.30
CA ASN A 539 30.12 5.46 8.55
C ASN A 539 29.71 5.41 7.07
N PRO A 540 30.68 5.46 6.13
CA PRO A 540 30.40 5.57 4.70
C PRO A 540 29.81 4.32 4.06
N SER A 541 29.76 3.18 4.76
CA SER A 541 29.35 1.89 4.18
C SER A 541 27.90 1.51 4.51
N LYS A 542 27.51 1.48 5.79
CA LYS A 542 26.18 1.02 6.26
C LYS A 542 25.59 1.89 7.38
N GLY A 543 26.12 3.10 7.57
CA GLY A 543 25.66 4.05 8.59
C GLY A 543 24.26 4.62 8.33
N TYR A 544 23.77 5.42 9.28
CA TYR A 544 22.40 5.95 9.30
C TYR A 544 22.11 6.87 8.09
N ILE A 545 23.10 7.65 7.64
CA ILE A 545 22.95 8.51 6.45
C ILE A 545 22.95 7.69 5.15
N VAL A 546 23.72 6.61 5.10
CA VAL A 546 23.67 5.66 3.97
C VAL A 546 22.29 5.00 3.92
N ALA A 547 21.77 4.58 5.08
CA ALA A 547 20.43 4.02 5.20
C ALA A 547 19.36 5.03 4.70
N LEU A 548 19.40 6.27 5.18
CA LEU A 548 18.49 7.34 4.75
C LEU A 548 18.54 7.55 3.22
N ARG A 549 19.74 7.68 2.66
CA ARG A 549 19.96 7.83 1.21
C ARG A 549 19.35 6.65 0.44
N GLN A 550 19.66 5.42 0.81
CA GLN A 550 19.15 4.24 0.11
C GLN A 550 17.63 4.13 0.23
N THR A 551 17.04 4.47 1.38
CA THR A 551 15.58 4.53 1.52
C THR A 551 14.97 5.54 0.57
N LEU A 552 15.52 6.75 0.50
CA LEU A 552 14.95 7.85 -0.29
C LEU A 552 15.23 7.77 -1.80
N PHE A 553 16.26 7.07 -2.25
CA PHE A 553 16.57 6.94 -3.67
C PHE A 553 16.19 5.58 -4.27
N THR A 554 16.23 4.51 -3.47
CA THR A 554 16.13 3.14 -3.98
C THR A 554 14.91 2.41 -3.43
N SER A 555 14.70 2.41 -2.11
CA SER A 555 13.64 1.59 -1.50
C SER A 555 12.24 2.20 -1.61
N HIS A 556 12.10 3.52 -1.51
CA HIS A 556 10.79 4.17 -1.53
C HIS A 556 10.22 4.22 -2.97
N SER A 557 9.00 3.69 -3.13
CA SER A 557 8.27 3.64 -4.40
C SER A 557 7.62 4.99 -4.72
N LEU A 558 7.46 5.33 -5.99
CA LEU A 558 6.78 6.55 -6.46
C LEU A 558 5.76 6.20 -7.55
N LYS A 559 4.76 5.38 -7.20
CA LYS A 559 3.82 4.81 -8.18
C LYS A 559 2.49 5.53 -8.25
N ASP A 560 2.05 6.12 -7.15
CA ASP A 560 0.75 6.77 -7.01
C ASP A 560 0.84 7.99 -6.09
N LYS A 561 -0.28 8.70 -5.91
CA LYS A 561 -0.34 9.88 -5.05
C LYS A 561 0.05 9.59 -3.60
N ARG A 562 -0.37 8.45 -3.04
CA ARG A 562 -0.09 8.06 -1.64
C ARG A 562 1.41 7.85 -1.43
N ASP A 563 2.06 7.16 -2.36
CA ASP A 563 3.51 6.98 -2.38
C ASP A 563 4.24 8.34 -2.37
N ILE A 564 3.81 9.29 -3.21
CA ILE A 564 4.42 10.63 -3.25
C ILE A 564 4.21 11.39 -1.95
N GLU A 565 3.03 11.30 -1.33
CA GLU A 565 2.76 11.93 -0.04
C GLU A 565 3.62 11.32 1.09
N ALA A 566 3.78 9.99 1.09
CA ALA A 566 4.66 9.28 2.02
C ALA A 566 6.14 9.67 1.82
N TYR A 567 6.56 9.88 0.58
CA TYR A 567 7.89 10.33 0.23
C TYR A 567 8.21 11.71 0.81
N ILE A 568 7.29 12.66 0.63
CA ILE A 568 7.42 14.02 1.19
C ILE A 568 7.43 13.95 2.73
N SER A 569 6.59 13.08 3.33
CA SER A 569 6.57 12.86 4.78
C SER A 569 7.94 12.43 5.33
N ARG A 570 8.61 11.46 4.68
CA ARG A 570 9.96 11.04 5.10
C ARG A 570 11.01 12.15 5.00
N ILE A 571 10.89 13.00 3.99
CA ILE A 571 11.81 14.14 3.83
C ILE A 571 11.62 15.15 4.96
N LEU A 572 10.38 15.37 5.41
CA LEU A 572 10.07 16.18 6.60
C LEU A 572 10.62 15.53 7.89
N GLU A 573 10.41 14.21 8.06
CA GLU A 573 10.89 13.45 9.23
C GLU A 573 12.43 13.41 9.37
N THR A 574 13.17 13.80 8.32
CA THR A 574 14.64 13.84 8.36
C THR A 574 15.16 14.74 9.48
N GLU A 575 14.42 15.78 9.85
CA GLU A 575 14.76 16.65 10.98
C GLU A 575 14.80 15.88 12.31
N SER A 576 13.75 15.11 12.61
CA SER A 576 13.67 14.28 13.80
C SER A 576 14.74 13.18 13.78
N TYR A 577 14.90 12.52 12.62
CA TYR A 577 15.91 11.50 12.39
C TYR A 577 17.31 12.01 12.74
N VAL A 578 17.73 13.13 12.13
CA VAL A 578 19.04 13.76 12.36
C VAL A 578 19.21 14.21 13.81
N SER A 579 18.17 14.76 14.44
CA SER A 579 18.22 15.10 15.87
C SER A 579 18.51 13.86 16.73
N GLY A 580 17.89 12.72 16.41
CA GLY A 580 18.18 11.43 17.01
C GLY A 580 19.63 11.00 16.81
N ILE A 581 20.19 11.15 15.59
CA ILE A 581 21.60 10.84 15.29
C ILE A 581 22.52 11.68 16.19
N ILE A 582 22.31 13.00 16.24
CA ILE A 582 23.14 13.90 17.05
C ILE A 582 23.10 13.49 18.53
N LYS A 583 21.91 13.17 19.07
CA LYS A 583 21.77 12.71 20.45
C LYS A 583 22.52 11.39 20.71
N ASP A 584 22.48 10.45 19.76
CA ASP A 584 23.23 9.21 19.87
C ASP A 584 24.74 9.45 19.86
N ILE A 585 25.24 10.25 18.90
CA ILE A 585 26.67 10.59 18.83
C ILE A 585 27.10 11.30 20.11
N LYS A 586 26.34 12.27 20.63
CA LYS A 586 26.62 12.92 21.92
C LYS A 586 26.77 11.91 23.06
N SER A 587 25.86 10.94 23.14
CA SER A 587 25.91 9.89 24.16
C SER A 587 27.15 9.00 24.03
N ARG A 588 27.65 8.76 22.81
CA ARG A 588 28.85 7.97 22.54
C ARG A 588 30.14 8.73 22.78
N VAL A 589 30.18 10.02 22.44
CA VAL A 589 31.31 10.93 22.74
C VAL A 589 31.62 10.90 24.24
N CYS A 590 30.58 10.91 25.10
CA CYS A 590 30.73 10.86 26.55
C CYS A 590 31.41 9.57 27.06
N GLU A 591 31.40 8.50 26.27
CA GLU A 591 32.03 7.21 26.58
C GLU A 591 33.28 6.95 25.74
N GLY A 592 33.72 7.93 24.94
CA GLY A 592 34.87 7.81 24.06
C GLY A 592 34.67 6.90 22.85
N ILE A 593 33.43 6.53 22.51
CA ILE A 593 33.12 5.69 21.34
C ILE A 593 32.94 6.59 20.12
N LEU A 594 34.04 6.91 19.44
CA LEU A 594 34.05 7.75 18.25
C LEU A 594 34.67 7.03 17.05
N ALA A 595 34.11 7.29 15.88
CA ALA A 595 34.71 6.81 14.64
C ALA A 595 36.05 7.54 14.39
N PRO A 596 37.02 6.89 13.72
CA PRO A 596 38.24 7.57 13.31
C PRO A 596 37.96 8.81 12.44
N GLU A 597 38.81 9.83 12.55
CA GLU A 597 38.59 11.14 11.91
C GLU A 597 38.36 11.02 10.39
N ASN A 598 39.12 10.17 9.70
CA ASN A 598 38.97 9.95 8.27
C ASN A 598 37.60 9.35 7.89
N ILE A 599 37.05 8.44 8.72
CA ILE A 599 35.73 7.85 8.55
C ILE A 599 34.64 8.88 8.80
N MET A 600 34.82 9.75 9.80
CA MET A 600 33.91 10.85 10.07
C MET A 600 33.90 11.86 8.92
N LYS A 601 35.07 12.25 8.39
CA LYS A 601 35.19 13.16 7.24
C LYS A 601 34.50 12.60 6.00
N LYS A 602 34.69 11.32 5.69
CA LYS A 602 33.99 10.65 4.57
C LYS A 602 32.49 10.61 4.78
N SER A 603 32.03 10.34 6.00
CA SER A 603 30.61 10.39 6.35
C SER A 603 30.05 11.81 6.19
N ASN A 604 30.81 12.83 6.58
CA ASN A 604 30.41 14.22 6.43
C ASN A 604 30.33 14.63 4.95
N GLN A 605 31.27 14.19 4.12
CA GLN A 605 31.19 14.38 2.67
C GLN A 605 29.91 13.77 2.10
N GLN A 606 29.53 12.55 2.51
CA GLN A 606 28.26 11.95 2.07
C GLN A 606 27.03 12.73 2.54
N ILE A 607 27.06 13.34 3.73
CA ILE A 607 26.00 14.22 4.24
C ILE A 607 25.87 15.46 3.34
N LEU A 608 26.99 16.09 3.00
CA LEU A 608 27.04 17.27 2.13
C LEU A 608 26.56 16.95 0.71
N GLU A 609 27.01 15.82 0.14
CA GLU A 609 26.55 15.32 -1.16
C GLU A 609 25.04 15.03 -1.15
N LEU A 610 24.52 14.42 -0.08
CA LEU A 610 23.10 14.15 0.08
C LEU A 610 22.27 15.44 0.18
N ALA A 611 22.83 16.48 0.80
CA ALA A 611 22.22 17.81 0.93
C ALA A 611 22.44 18.70 -0.32
N ASN A 612 23.23 18.25 -1.30
CA ASN A 612 23.69 19.03 -2.45
C ASN A 612 24.45 20.32 -2.06
N ILE A 613 25.18 20.31 -0.94
CA ILE A 613 25.94 21.46 -0.44
C ILE A 613 27.38 21.39 -0.97
N SER A 614 27.89 22.51 -1.50
CA SER A 614 29.29 22.62 -1.91
C SER A 614 30.13 23.38 -0.88
N GLU A 615 31.36 22.92 -0.69
CA GLU A 615 32.37 23.58 0.13
C GLU A 615 33.12 24.64 -0.71
N ILE A 616 33.36 25.81 -0.13
CA ILE A 616 34.11 26.92 -0.74
C ILE A 616 35.24 27.29 0.21
N VAL A 617 36.46 27.29 -0.30
CA VAL A 617 37.63 27.81 0.43
C VAL A 617 37.58 29.34 0.42
N VAL A 618 37.44 29.97 1.58
CA VAL A 618 37.51 31.44 1.70
C VAL A 618 38.97 31.82 1.91
N GLY A 619 39.62 32.45 0.91
CA GLY A 619 40.94 33.07 1.10
C GLY A 619 42.07 32.77 0.09
N GLY A 620 41.85 32.01 -1.00
CA GLY A 620 42.86 31.80 -2.06
C GLY A 620 42.60 32.64 -3.33
N PRO A 621 43.64 33.02 -4.12
CA PRO A 621 43.46 33.88 -5.30
C PRO A 621 42.52 33.21 -6.31
N GLN A 622 41.50 33.96 -6.73
CA GLN A 622 40.53 33.52 -7.74
C GLN A 622 41.23 33.33 -9.09
N ASN A 623 41.47 32.08 -9.48
CA ASN A 623 41.69 31.75 -10.88
C ASN A 623 40.35 31.36 -11.52
N GLU A 624 40.03 32.09 -12.59
CA GLU A 624 38.85 31.95 -13.41
C GLU A 624 38.63 30.51 -13.90
N SER A 625 37.38 30.06 -13.86
CA SER A 625 36.96 28.75 -14.36
C SER A 625 37.15 28.65 -15.89
N PRO A 626 37.60 27.53 -16.46
CA PRO A 626 37.71 27.39 -17.91
C PRO A 626 36.32 27.31 -18.55
N LYS A 627 36.06 28.19 -19.52
CA LYS A 627 34.91 28.12 -20.42
C LYS A 627 34.92 26.80 -21.17
N THR A 628 33.83 26.06 -21.08
CA THR A 628 33.49 24.92 -21.95
C THR A 628 33.40 25.39 -23.40
N GLN A 629 34.43 25.11 -24.20
CA GLN A 629 34.35 25.13 -25.66
C GLN A 629 34.10 23.71 -26.16
N THR A 630 32.95 23.54 -26.77
CA THR A 630 32.63 22.49 -27.73
C THR A 630 33.55 22.59 -28.95
N SER A 631 34.34 21.56 -29.27
CA SER A 631 34.70 21.27 -30.67
C SER A 631 35.27 19.87 -30.88
N SER A 632 34.86 19.34 -32.02
CA SER A 632 35.21 18.08 -32.67
C SER A 632 36.71 17.82 -32.91
N LYS A 633 37.03 16.52 -32.93
CA LYS A 633 37.94 15.80 -33.85
C LYS A 633 39.38 16.30 -34.10
N ARG A 634 40.27 15.29 -34.00
CA ARG A 634 41.48 14.97 -34.77
C ARG A 634 42.85 15.34 -34.19
N ASN A 635 43.57 14.25 -33.95
CA ASN A 635 44.93 13.92 -34.38
C ASN A 635 46.14 14.62 -33.71
N ASN A 636 46.93 13.73 -33.13
CA ASN A 636 48.36 13.52 -33.41
C ASN A 636 49.41 14.30 -32.60
N THR A 637 50.07 13.46 -31.79
CA THR A 637 51.53 13.24 -31.71
C THR A 637 52.44 14.13 -30.88
N ILE A 638 53.30 13.38 -30.17
CA ILE A 638 54.75 13.56 -29.95
C ILE A 638 55.16 14.32 -28.69
N SER A 639 55.70 13.49 -27.78
CA SER A 639 56.98 13.62 -27.06
C SER A 639 57.12 14.77 -26.06
N SER A 640 57.91 14.70 -25.01
CA SER A 640 58.89 13.72 -24.50
C SER A 640 59.37 14.26 -23.15
N THR A 641 60.04 13.38 -22.39
CA THR A 641 61.18 13.69 -21.50
C THR A 641 60.87 14.47 -20.21
N GLU A 642 60.96 13.79 -19.06
CA GLU A 642 62.13 13.84 -18.15
C GLU A 642 61.89 14.89 -17.04
N SER A 643 62.25 14.71 -15.78
CA SER A 643 62.88 13.61 -15.05
C SER A 643 62.94 13.98 -13.56
N LEU A 644 63.23 12.95 -12.76
CA LEU A 644 64.14 12.95 -11.61
C LEU A 644 63.79 13.65 -10.28
N SER A 645 63.91 12.77 -9.26
CA SER A 645 64.63 12.96 -7.98
C SER A 645 63.86 13.60 -6.82
N SER A 646 64.04 13.24 -5.55
CA SER A 646 64.52 12.07 -4.79
C SER A 646 64.73 12.57 -3.35
N SER A 647 64.46 11.73 -2.35
CA SER A 647 65.08 11.65 -0.99
C SER A 647 63.98 11.42 0.07
N THR A 648 63.89 10.31 0.81
CA THR A 648 64.78 9.57 1.74
C THR A 648 65.11 10.26 3.05
N SER A 649 64.60 9.68 4.14
CA SER A 649 65.17 9.45 5.49
C SER A 649 64.02 9.46 6.51
N SER A 650 63.79 8.58 7.48
CA SER A 650 64.42 7.43 8.17
C SER A 650 64.44 7.71 9.68
N SER A 651 64.20 6.65 10.47
CA SER A 651 64.51 6.48 11.91
C SER A 651 63.50 7.04 12.92
N SER A 652 63.23 6.46 14.10
CA SER A 652 63.38 5.12 14.71
C SER A 652 62.94 5.23 16.19
N SER A 653 62.59 4.08 16.81
CA SER A 653 62.71 3.73 18.26
C SER A 653 61.84 4.49 19.28
N SER A 654 61.35 3.94 20.40
CA SER A 654 61.34 2.60 21.03
C SER A 654 60.60 2.69 22.39
N SER A 655 60.04 1.54 22.86
CA SER A 655 59.97 1.06 24.28
C SER A 655 59.22 1.91 25.34
N SER A 656 58.54 1.40 26.38
CA SER A 656 58.21 0.07 26.92
C SER A 656 57.45 0.25 28.26
N SER A 657 56.70 -0.77 28.70
CA SER A 657 56.38 -1.15 30.11
C SER A 657 55.57 -0.17 30.99
N SER A 658 54.67 -0.55 31.92
CA SER A 658 54.22 -1.83 32.47
C SER A 658 53.08 -1.57 33.49
N SER A 659 52.28 -2.61 33.73
CA SER A 659 51.72 -3.06 35.03
C SER A 659 50.57 -2.31 35.75
N SER A 660 49.44 -3.04 35.81
CA SER A 660 48.78 -3.57 37.02
C SER A 660 47.73 -2.75 37.81
N SER A 661 46.52 -3.31 37.77
CA SER A 661 45.67 -3.77 38.89
C SER A 661 44.76 -2.82 39.67
N SER A 662 43.49 -3.27 39.66
CA SER A 662 42.55 -3.43 40.79
C SER A 662 41.77 -2.22 41.33
N SER A 663 40.47 -2.25 41.00
CA SER A 663 39.31 -2.16 41.91
C SER A 663 39.38 -1.20 43.10
N SER A 664 38.45 -0.25 43.18
CA SER A 664 37.22 -0.42 43.97
C SER A 664 36.40 0.87 44.02
N SER A 665 35.10 0.63 44.07
CA SER A 665 33.99 1.54 44.34
C SER A 665 34.25 2.57 45.46
N SER A 666 33.89 3.82 45.20
CA SER A 666 33.20 4.63 46.22
C SER A 666 32.28 5.65 45.56
N SER A 667 31.06 5.64 46.07
CA SER A 667 29.97 6.57 45.85
C SER A 667 30.29 7.95 46.42
N SER A 668 30.05 9.01 45.66
CA SER A 668 29.54 10.27 46.21
C SER A 668 28.94 11.13 45.12
N THR A 669 27.63 11.31 45.25
CA THR A 669 26.85 12.49 44.87
C THR A 669 27.67 13.76 44.78
N PHE A 670 27.62 14.48 43.65
CA PHE A 670 27.81 15.93 43.65
C PHE A 670 26.82 16.63 42.73
N SER A 671 26.23 17.63 43.37
CA SER A 671 25.29 18.65 42.97
C SER A 671 25.67 19.41 41.69
N THR A 672 24.63 19.73 40.95
CA THR A 672 24.59 20.70 39.85
C THR A 672 25.08 22.08 40.29
N SER A 673 26.11 22.60 39.64
CA SER A 673 26.41 24.03 39.63
C SER A 673 26.53 24.53 38.20
N SER A 674 25.55 25.34 37.82
CA SER A 674 25.50 26.21 36.65
C SER A 674 26.64 27.22 36.66
N LEU A 675 27.42 27.31 35.59
CA LEU A 675 28.27 28.47 35.32
C LEU A 675 28.20 28.82 33.82
N SER A 676 27.59 29.97 33.56
CA SER A 676 27.67 30.77 32.34
C SER A 676 29.07 31.37 32.17
N PRO A 677 29.62 31.53 30.94
CA PRO A 677 30.93 32.13 30.75
C PRO A 677 30.85 33.66 30.69
N GLN A 678 31.66 34.33 31.52
CA GLN A 678 32.02 35.73 31.36
C GLN A 678 33.16 35.87 30.36
N SER A 679 33.04 36.91 29.54
CA SER A 679 34.03 37.44 28.60
C SER A 679 35.30 37.93 29.31
N ASN A 680 36.46 37.62 28.75
CA ASN A 680 37.62 38.51 28.75
C ASN A 680 38.42 38.23 27.47
N ASN A 681 38.60 39.29 26.67
CA ASN A 681 39.64 39.38 25.65
C ASN A 681 40.95 39.73 26.38
N ASP A 682 42.07 39.19 25.90
CA ASP A 682 43.22 39.98 25.43
C ASP A 682 44.25 39.04 24.76
N ASP A 683 44.71 39.52 23.61
CA ASP A 683 45.52 38.94 22.52
C ASP A 683 46.92 38.41 22.91
N ASP A 684 47.40 37.36 22.22
CA ASP A 684 48.45 37.45 21.18
C ASP A 684 48.91 36.05 20.69
N ASP A 685 48.62 35.80 19.41
CA ASP A 685 49.38 35.14 18.32
C ASP A 685 50.29 33.93 18.57
N ASP A 686 49.83 32.76 18.09
CA ASP A 686 50.41 32.05 16.93
C ASP A 686 49.69 30.69 16.79
N ASP A 687 48.63 30.62 15.99
CA ASP A 687 48.07 29.33 15.56
C ASP A 687 47.72 29.38 14.08
N ASP A 688 48.25 28.38 13.36
CA ASP A 688 48.03 28.08 11.94
C ASP A 688 46.53 28.19 11.57
N ASP A 689 46.16 29.27 10.88
CA ASP A 689 44.83 29.46 10.30
C ASP A 689 44.59 28.39 9.22
N ALA A 690 44.00 27.27 9.63
CA ALA A 690 43.35 26.34 8.71
C ALA A 690 42.30 27.12 7.91
N PRO A 691 42.24 26.99 6.57
CA PRO A 691 41.34 27.81 5.76
C PRO A 691 39.89 27.66 6.21
N VAL A 692 39.21 28.77 6.47
CA VAL A 692 37.78 28.79 6.79
C VAL A 692 37.01 28.28 5.56
N VAL A 693 36.53 27.04 5.63
CA VAL A 693 35.69 26.44 4.59
C VAL A 693 34.26 26.92 4.79
N ALA A 694 33.80 27.85 3.95
CA ALA A 694 32.41 28.28 3.94
C ALA A 694 31.56 27.27 3.14
N ARG A 695 30.44 26.83 3.70
CA ARG A 695 29.50 25.93 3.02
C ARG A 695 28.41 26.73 2.32
N ARG A 696 28.24 26.50 1.02
CA ARG A 696 27.21 27.16 0.21
C ARG A 696 25.96 26.30 0.13
N ILE A 697 24.89 26.76 0.75
CA ILE A 697 23.56 26.18 0.60
C ILE A 697 23.04 26.45 -0.82
N PRO A 698 22.44 25.45 -1.50
CA PRO A 698 21.78 25.67 -2.80
C PRO A 698 20.74 26.79 -2.71
N LYS A 699 20.85 27.80 -3.57
CA LYS A 699 19.84 28.85 -3.67
C LYS A 699 18.52 28.32 -4.25
N ASP A 700 18.60 27.26 -5.04
CA ASP A 700 17.46 26.62 -5.71
C ASP A 700 17.50 25.10 -5.52
N VAL A 701 16.58 24.59 -4.70
CA VAL A 701 16.46 23.16 -4.40
C VAL A 701 15.73 22.37 -5.50
N THR A 702 15.24 23.00 -6.55
CA THR A 702 14.62 22.30 -7.69
C THR A 702 15.65 21.49 -8.50
N THR A 703 16.93 21.82 -8.39
CA THR A 703 18.04 21.04 -8.95
C THR A 703 18.45 19.84 -8.08
N HIS A 704 17.86 19.69 -6.90
CA HIS A 704 18.19 18.61 -5.98
C HIS A 704 17.77 17.24 -6.55
N LYS A 705 18.62 16.22 -6.41
CA LYS A 705 18.35 14.88 -6.97
C LYS A 705 17.03 14.26 -6.52
N LEU A 706 16.61 14.49 -5.27
CA LEU A 706 15.31 14.03 -4.75
C LEU A 706 14.12 14.77 -5.42
N TYR A 707 14.28 16.06 -5.72
CA TYR A 707 13.27 16.83 -6.46
C TYR A 707 13.18 16.34 -7.91
N LEU A 708 14.32 16.22 -8.58
CA LEU A 708 14.39 15.72 -9.96
C LEU A 708 13.81 14.32 -10.08
N ARG A 709 14.09 13.42 -9.13
CA ARG A 709 13.50 12.07 -9.07
C ARG A 709 11.96 12.11 -9.09
N LEU A 710 11.34 12.98 -8.30
CA LEU A 710 9.88 13.10 -8.29
C LEU A 710 9.38 13.80 -9.57
N TYR A 711 10.08 14.82 -10.03
CA TYR A 711 9.75 15.55 -11.26
C TYR A 711 9.70 14.60 -12.46
N ASP A 712 10.75 13.81 -12.66
CA ASP A 712 10.84 12.84 -13.76
C ASP A 712 9.72 11.79 -13.66
N ARG A 713 9.38 11.33 -12.45
CA ARG A 713 8.24 10.40 -12.27
C ARG A 713 6.89 11.03 -12.62
N LEU A 714 6.68 12.31 -12.30
CA LEU A 714 5.42 13.01 -12.57
C LEU A 714 5.23 13.42 -14.04
N TYR A 715 6.34 13.68 -14.75
CA TYR A 715 6.31 14.32 -16.07
C TYR A 715 6.91 13.48 -17.20
N CYS A 716 7.80 12.54 -16.90
CA CYS A 716 8.47 11.71 -17.91
C CYS A 716 7.95 10.26 -17.93
N GLU A 717 7.20 9.81 -16.91
CA GLU A 717 6.63 8.46 -16.88
C GLU A 717 5.09 8.40 -17.07
N PRO A 718 4.56 7.45 -17.87
CA PRO A 718 3.13 7.37 -18.19
C PRO A 718 2.21 7.05 -16.99
N LEU A 719 2.73 6.36 -15.96
CA LEU A 719 1.94 5.78 -14.86
C LEU A 719 1.22 6.83 -14.00
N LEU A 720 1.72 8.05 -13.94
CA LEU A 720 1.17 9.16 -13.13
C LEU A 720 0.44 10.22 -13.98
N SER A 721 0.16 9.91 -15.25
CA SER A 721 -0.52 10.81 -16.20
C SER A 721 -1.96 11.19 -15.82
N THR A 722 -2.58 10.44 -14.90
CA THR A 722 -3.95 10.68 -14.40
C THR A 722 -4.04 11.81 -13.36
N LEU A 723 -2.91 12.25 -12.79
CA LEU A 723 -2.89 13.37 -11.86
C LEU A 723 -3.03 14.70 -12.59
N SER A 724 -3.89 15.60 -12.09
CA SER A 724 -4.06 16.93 -12.67
C SER A 724 -2.79 17.78 -12.53
N GLU A 725 -2.52 18.65 -13.50
CA GLU A 725 -1.35 19.54 -13.46
C GLU A 725 -1.31 20.41 -12.20
N LYS A 726 -2.49 20.82 -11.69
CA LYS A 726 -2.59 21.53 -10.41
C LYS A 726 -2.06 20.69 -9.24
N MET A 727 -2.39 19.39 -9.22
CA MET A 727 -1.93 18.47 -8.18
C MET A 727 -0.42 18.21 -8.29
N LYS A 728 0.10 17.98 -9.50
CA LYS A 728 1.54 17.76 -9.72
C LYS A 728 2.37 18.95 -9.22
N ARG A 729 1.98 20.17 -9.58
CA ARG A 729 2.61 21.41 -9.09
C ARG A 729 2.54 21.53 -7.57
N SER A 730 1.39 21.20 -6.96
CA SER A 730 1.24 21.24 -5.51
C SER A 730 2.16 20.25 -4.79
N LEU A 731 2.32 19.02 -5.31
CA LEU A 731 3.21 18.02 -4.74
C LEU A 731 4.68 18.42 -4.86
N LEU A 732 5.10 18.94 -6.02
CA LEU A 732 6.45 19.45 -6.21
C LEU A 732 6.75 20.64 -5.31
N GLU A 733 5.80 21.56 -5.12
CA GLU A 733 5.99 22.70 -4.23
C GLU A 733 6.12 22.28 -2.76
N ARG A 734 5.30 21.31 -2.32
CA ARG A 734 5.44 20.70 -0.99
C ARG A 734 6.80 20.03 -0.81
N LEU A 735 7.28 19.30 -1.81
CA LEU A 735 8.61 18.71 -1.79
C LEU A 735 9.71 19.78 -1.75
N ARG A 736 9.57 20.85 -2.53
CA ARG A 736 10.50 21.98 -2.56
C ARG A 736 10.65 22.58 -1.16
N LEU A 737 9.53 22.88 -0.49
CA LEU A 737 9.51 23.40 0.88
C LEU A 737 10.12 22.41 1.89
N ALA A 738 9.73 21.13 1.82
CA ALA A 738 10.30 20.09 2.69
C ALA A 738 11.83 19.99 2.55
N LEU A 739 12.35 20.13 1.32
CA LEU A 739 13.78 20.12 1.05
C LEU A 739 14.47 21.37 1.59
N SER A 740 13.94 22.56 1.31
CA SER A 740 14.59 23.83 1.67
C SER A 740 14.50 24.17 3.15
N GLU A 741 13.40 23.80 3.81
CA GLU A 741 13.11 24.22 5.19
C GLU A 741 13.49 23.16 6.24
N HIS A 742 13.45 21.87 5.89
CA HIS A 742 13.69 20.78 6.84
C HIS A 742 14.90 19.92 6.47
N PHE A 743 14.92 19.35 5.26
CA PHE A 743 15.92 18.33 4.87
C PHE A 743 17.35 18.89 4.82
N VAL A 744 17.59 19.88 3.97
CA VAL A 744 18.93 20.47 3.77
C VAL A 744 19.45 21.14 5.05
N PRO A 745 18.65 21.97 5.77
CA PRO A 745 19.10 22.55 7.04
C PRO A 745 19.45 21.50 8.10
N SER A 746 18.68 20.42 8.21
CA SER A 746 18.97 19.36 9.18
C SER A 746 20.30 18.66 8.90
N LEU A 747 20.56 18.30 7.64
CA LEU A 747 21.84 17.71 7.26
C LEU A 747 23.01 18.66 7.47
N LEU A 748 22.84 19.96 7.22
CA LEU A 748 23.84 20.98 7.54
C LEU A 748 24.13 21.05 9.04
N ARG A 749 23.11 20.99 9.90
CA ARG A 749 23.30 20.94 11.37
C ARG A 749 24.08 19.71 11.81
N LEU A 750 23.80 18.55 11.21
CA LEU A 750 24.59 17.34 11.48
C LEU A 750 26.05 17.54 11.08
N SER A 751 26.28 18.07 9.88
CA SER A 751 27.60 18.36 9.33
C SER A 751 28.41 19.31 10.23
N GLN A 752 27.80 20.42 10.66
CA GLN A 752 28.39 21.38 11.61
C GLN A 752 28.70 20.74 12.97
N TYR A 753 27.81 19.87 13.46
CA TYR A 753 28.06 19.14 14.68
C TYR A 753 29.27 18.19 14.54
N LEU A 754 29.42 17.50 13.40
CA LEU A 754 30.60 16.67 13.14
C LEU A 754 31.89 17.48 13.13
N ASP A 755 31.89 18.65 12.51
CA ASP A 755 33.07 19.53 12.52
C ASP A 755 33.49 19.88 13.95
N SER A 756 32.51 20.18 14.82
CA SER A 756 32.78 20.53 16.22
C SER A 756 33.40 19.40 17.05
N ILE A 757 33.28 18.14 16.61
CA ILE A 757 33.80 16.98 17.34
C ILE A 757 34.97 16.29 16.62
N TYR A 758 35.38 16.74 15.42
CA TYR A 758 36.58 16.19 14.75
C TYR A 758 37.84 16.25 15.61
N PRO A 759 38.11 17.29 16.42
CA PRO A 759 39.29 17.31 17.28
C PRO A 759 39.30 16.18 18.33
N LEU A 760 38.13 15.64 18.67
CA LEU A 760 37.98 14.53 19.62
C LEU A 760 38.11 13.15 18.97
N ALA A 761 38.09 13.08 17.63
CA ALA A 761 38.10 11.83 16.90
C ALA A 761 39.49 11.18 16.91
N PRO A 762 39.59 9.85 17.09
CA PRO A 762 40.85 9.13 16.96
C PRO A 762 41.49 9.36 15.59
N LYS A 763 42.80 9.64 15.58
CA LYS A 763 43.57 9.80 14.33
C LYS A 763 43.87 8.46 13.64
N GLU A 764 44.09 7.42 14.45
CA GLU A 764 44.38 6.08 13.97
C GLU A 764 43.12 5.22 13.84
N ILE A 765 43.17 4.29 12.90
CA ILE A 765 42.08 3.34 12.63
C ILE A 765 42.28 2.10 13.51
N GLY A 766 41.23 1.71 14.22
CA GLY A 766 41.19 0.49 15.00
C GLY A 766 40.43 0.67 16.31
N LEU A 767 39.70 -0.36 16.72
CA LEU A 767 38.95 -0.33 17.97
C LEU A 767 39.84 -0.37 19.22
N TRP A 768 41.07 -0.90 19.11
CA TRP A 768 42.08 -0.88 20.17
C TRP A 768 42.42 0.54 20.68
N ASN A 769 42.17 1.57 19.86
CA ASN A 769 42.43 2.98 20.20
C ASN A 769 41.25 3.65 20.92
N LEU A 770 40.11 2.96 21.07
CA LEU A 770 39.02 3.51 21.87
C LEU A 770 39.44 3.51 23.35
N PRO A 771 39.26 4.63 24.08
CA PRO A 771 39.67 4.73 25.49
C PRO A 771 38.84 3.84 26.43
N SER A 772 37.72 3.30 25.94
CA SER A 772 36.86 2.35 26.63
C SER A 772 37.18 0.90 26.22
N ASN A 773 36.23 0.00 26.46
CA ASN A 773 36.20 -1.44 26.15
C ASN A 773 36.35 -1.84 24.66
N GLY A 774 37.32 -1.28 23.94
CA GLY A 774 37.58 -1.52 22.51
C GLY A 774 37.83 -3.00 22.15
N ASP A 775 38.56 -3.74 22.98
CA ASP A 775 38.75 -5.19 22.83
C ASP A 775 37.41 -5.94 22.88
N GLU A 776 36.58 -5.64 23.88
CA GLU A 776 35.25 -6.25 24.04
C GLU A 776 34.34 -5.95 22.84
N ILE A 777 34.34 -4.70 22.35
CA ILE A 777 33.59 -4.27 21.16
C ILE A 777 34.07 -5.05 19.91
N TYR A 778 35.39 -5.25 19.76
CA TYR A 778 35.92 -5.98 18.61
C TYR A 778 35.61 -7.47 18.68
N ARG A 779 35.83 -8.11 19.84
CA ARG A 779 35.48 -9.53 20.05
C ARG A 779 33.99 -9.78 19.86
N PHE A 780 33.14 -8.86 20.32
CA PHE A 780 31.71 -8.91 20.03
C PHE A 780 31.46 -8.89 18.52
N SER A 781 32.05 -7.93 17.80
CA SER A 781 31.83 -7.78 16.36
C SER A 781 32.31 -9.00 15.58
N LEU A 782 33.49 -9.51 15.93
CA LEU A 782 34.05 -10.76 15.43
C LEU A 782 33.05 -11.91 15.64
N TYR A 783 32.57 -12.13 16.87
CA TYR A 783 31.61 -13.19 17.16
C TYR A 783 30.28 -12.99 16.42
N TYR A 784 29.77 -11.76 16.35
CA TYR A 784 28.51 -11.48 15.69
C TYR A 784 28.57 -11.80 14.19
N TYR A 785 29.66 -11.40 13.51
CA TYR A 785 29.84 -11.65 12.08
C TYR A 785 30.14 -13.11 11.75
N THR A 786 30.87 -13.81 12.61
CA THR A 786 31.51 -15.10 12.29
C THR A 786 31.09 -16.26 13.17
N SER A 787 30.41 -16.02 14.29
CA SER A 787 30.15 -16.98 15.38
C SER A 787 31.39 -17.70 15.95
N THR A 788 32.61 -17.28 15.57
CA THR A 788 33.84 -17.82 16.14
C THR A 788 34.20 -17.08 17.43
N THR A 789 34.78 -17.81 18.38
CA THR A 789 35.37 -17.28 19.61
C THR A 789 36.90 -17.31 19.57
N MET A 790 37.48 -17.61 18.39
CA MET A 790 38.93 -17.59 18.19
C MET A 790 39.52 -16.25 18.63
N HIS A 791 40.73 -16.32 19.18
CA HIS A 791 41.46 -15.11 19.49
C HIS A 791 41.82 -14.38 18.18
N PRO A 792 41.71 -13.04 18.11
CA PRO A 792 41.98 -12.30 16.86
C PRO A 792 43.34 -12.59 16.24
N MET A 793 44.38 -12.81 17.05
CA MET A 793 45.71 -13.15 16.53
C MET A 793 45.83 -14.57 15.98
N ASP A 794 45.02 -15.52 16.46
CA ASP A 794 44.97 -16.87 15.88
C ASP A 794 44.35 -16.83 14.48
N ILE A 795 43.41 -15.90 14.25
CA ILE A 795 42.82 -15.64 12.93
C ILE A 795 43.89 -15.05 11.99
N VAL A 796 44.73 -14.13 12.48
CA VAL A 796 45.84 -13.56 11.71
C VAL A 796 46.84 -14.66 11.30
N GLU A 797 47.24 -15.52 12.24
CA GLU A 797 48.15 -16.64 11.96
C GLU A 797 47.56 -17.61 10.95
N CYS A 798 46.29 -18.00 11.12
CA CYS A 798 45.56 -18.81 10.15
C CYS A 798 45.53 -18.17 8.76
N GLY A 799 45.30 -16.85 8.70
CA GLY A 799 45.30 -16.08 7.47
C GLY A 799 46.65 -16.11 6.76
N TYR A 800 47.77 -15.95 7.48
CA TYR A 800 49.10 -16.06 6.87
C TYR A 800 49.35 -17.42 6.24
N GLY A 801 48.94 -18.51 6.91
CA GLY A 801 49.01 -19.86 6.35
C GLY A 801 48.23 -19.99 5.04
N GLU A 802 47.01 -19.44 5.00
CA GLU A 802 46.18 -19.44 3.78
C GLU A 802 46.76 -18.57 2.67
N ILE A 803 47.30 -17.38 2.97
CA ILE A 803 47.99 -16.54 1.98
C ILE A 803 49.13 -17.33 1.34
N SER A 804 50.00 -17.97 2.14
CA SER A 804 51.11 -18.76 1.61
C SER A 804 50.64 -19.90 0.72
N ARG A 805 49.57 -20.63 1.12
CA ARG A 805 48.99 -21.70 0.29
C ARG A 805 48.48 -21.17 -1.06
N ILE A 806 47.76 -20.05 -1.05
CA ILE A 806 47.19 -19.45 -2.26
C ILE A 806 48.29 -18.90 -3.18
N GLN A 807 49.29 -18.22 -2.62
CA GLN A 807 50.44 -17.71 -3.37
C GLN A 807 51.19 -18.83 -4.08
N HIS A 808 51.48 -19.94 -3.40
CA HIS A 808 52.09 -21.12 -4.04
C HIS A 808 51.21 -21.66 -5.18
N SER A 809 49.89 -21.76 -4.97
CA SER A 809 48.95 -22.24 -6.00
C SER A 809 48.96 -21.36 -7.26
N ILE A 810 49.08 -20.04 -7.09
CA ILE A 810 49.16 -19.11 -8.23
C ILE A 810 50.52 -19.22 -8.93
N ILE A 811 51.63 -19.28 -8.18
CA ILE A 811 52.97 -19.44 -8.76
C ILE A 811 53.04 -20.73 -9.56
N ASP A 812 52.56 -21.85 -9.01
CA ASP A 812 52.54 -23.13 -9.71
C ASP A 812 51.73 -23.06 -11.00
N LEU A 813 50.58 -22.38 -10.98
CA LEU A 813 49.71 -22.21 -12.14
C LEU A 813 50.34 -21.34 -13.24
N MET A 814 51.09 -20.30 -12.87
CA MET A 814 51.53 -19.24 -13.80
C MET A 814 53.03 -19.28 -14.14
N SER A 815 53.84 -20.00 -13.36
CA SER A 815 55.32 -20.02 -13.44
C SER A 815 55.88 -20.30 -14.84
N LYS A 816 55.18 -21.13 -15.63
CA LYS A 816 55.60 -21.47 -16.99
C LYS A 816 55.65 -20.26 -17.93
N ASP A 817 54.68 -19.36 -17.79
CA ASP A 817 54.54 -18.17 -18.65
C ASP A 817 55.05 -16.90 -17.95
N TYR A 818 55.04 -16.89 -16.61
CA TYR A 818 55.41 -15.77 -15.76
C TYR A 818 56.19 -16.29 -14.56
N PRO A 819 57.53 -16.37 -14.62
CA PRO A 819 58.32 -16.74 -13.45
C PRO A 819 58.19 -15.69 -12.36
N PHE A 820 58.21 -16.13 -11.10
CA PHE A 820 58.19 -15.28 -9.91
C PHE A 820 59.54 -15.40 -9.19
N ASP A 821 60.13 -14.25 -8.82
CA ASP A 821 61.32 -14.18 -7.98
C ASP A 821 61.13 -13.16 -6.86
N SER A 822 60.97 -13.69 -5.64
CA SER A 822 60.80 -12.90 -4.41
C SER A 822 61.93 -11.91 -4.10
N GLN A 823 63.11 -12.04 -4.71
CA GLN A 823 64.23 -11.11 -4.54
C GLN A 823 64.11 -9.87 -5.43
N THR A 824 63.32 -9.93 -6.51
CA THR A 824 63.23 -8.86 -7.52
C THR A 824 61.87 -8.16 -7.52
N GLU A 825 60.80 -8.85 -7.14
CA GLU A 825 59.47 -8.26 -7.05
C GLU A 825 58.66 -8.83 -5.87
N THR A 826 57.76 -8.01 -5.32
CA THR A 826 56.76 -8.47 -4.35
C THR A 826 55.71 -9.32 -5.06
N PHE A 827 55.01 -10.19 -4.32
CA PHE A 827 53.92 -10.98 -4.89
C PHE A 827 52.80 -10.14 -5.51
N GLY A 828 52.47 -8.98 -4.95
CA GLY A 828 51.45 -8.09 -5.50
C GLY A 828 51.84 -7.49 -6.85
N HIS A 829 53.10 -7.06 -7.00
CA HIS A 829 53.66 -6.67 -8.31
C HIS A 829 53.62 -7.82 -9.32
N TYR A 830 53.95 -9.04 -8.90
CA TYR A 830 53.86 -10.24 -9.74
C TYR A 830 52.43 -10.45 -10.29
N ILE A 831 51.41 -10.36 -9.43
CA ILE A 831 50.00 -10.44 -9.86
C ILE A 831 49.63 -9.29 -10.80
N ASN A 832 49.94 -8.05 -10.45
CA ASN A 832 49.59 -6.88 -11.25
C ASN A 832 50.21 -6.97 -12.65
N ARG A 833 51.46 -7.43 -12.79
CA ARG A 833 52.13 -7.66 -14.07
C ARG A 833 51.43 -8.72 -14.94
N ILE A 834 50.71 -9.65 -14.34
CA ILE A 834 49.94 -10.69 -15.04
C ILE A 834 48.58 -10.14 -15.48
N VAL A 835 47.87 -9.45 -14.58
CA VAL A 835 46.45 -9.09 -14.77
C VAL A 835 46.22 -7.71 -15.38
N ASP A 836 47.20 -6.81 -15.33
CA ASP A 836 47.12 -5.45 -15.89
C ASP A 836 47.39 -5.44 -17.41
N LYS A 837 46.68 -6.31 -18.13
CA LYS A 837 46.70 -6.42 -19.59
C LYS A 837 45.35 -6.05 -20.14
N GLU A 838 45.32 -5.12 -21.09
CA GLU A 838 44.08 -4.67 -21.74
C GLU A 838 43.28 -5.83 -22.34
N SER A 839 43.97 -6.85 -22.89
CA SER A 839 43.34 -8.04 -23.45
C SER A 839 42.53 -8.88 -22.44
N LEU A 840 42.84 -8.77 -21.15
CA LEU A 840 42.16 -9.48 -20.04
C LEU A 840 40.96 -8.70 -19.48
N ASN A 841 40.63 -7.54 -20.05
CA ASN A 841 39.47 -6.75 -19.68
C ASN A 841 38.51 -6.60 -20.89
N PHE A 842 37.24 -6.38 -20.61
CA PHE A 842 36.28 -5.94 -21.63
C PHE A 842 36.44 -4.45 -21.89
N ASP A 843 36.12 -4.04 -23.11
CA ASP A 843 36.18 -2.64 -23.52
C ASP A 843 35.26 -1.79 -22.65
N ASN A 844 35.70 -0.56 -22.34
CA ASN A 844 34.91 0.43 -21.62
C ASN A 844 33.85 1.06 -22.54
N SER A 845 32.90 0.24 -23.00
CA SER A 845 31.79 0.61 -23.88
C SER A 845 30.52 -0.14 -23.47
N GLU A 846 29.36 0.35 -23.89
CA GLU A 846 28.07 -0.34 -23.68
C GLU A 846 28.09 -1.77 -24.27
N GLN A 847 28.79 -1.97 -25.40
CA GLN A 847 28.99 -3.30 -25.97
C GLN A 847 29.80 -4.21 -25.04
N GLY A 848 30.87 -3.70 -24.43
CA GLY A 848 31.67 -4.45 -23.45
C GLY A 848 30.88 -4.78 -22.18
N GLU A 849 30.06 -3.85 -21.69
CA GLU A 849 29.15 -4.08 -20.55
C GLU A 849 28.15 -5.21 -20.84
N ASN A 850 27.55 -5.22 -22.03
CA ASN A 850 26.64 -6.30 -22.46
C ASN A 850 27.39 -7.64 -22.61
N GLN A 851 28.63 -7.63 -23.10
CA GLN A 851 29.45 -8.85 -23.20
C GLN A 851 29.77 -9.46 -21.83
N VAL A 852 29.99 -8.64 -20.78
CA VAL A 852 30.16 -9.14 -19.41
C VAL A 852 28.90 -9.89 -18.97
N ILE A 853 27.72 -9.27 -19.15
CA ILE A 853 26.43 -9.85 -18.76
C ILE A 853 26.16 -11.17 -19.52
N ASP A 854 26.35 -11.18 -20.83
CA ASP A 854 26.18 -12.37 -21.67
C ASP A 854 27.12 -13.50 -21.26
N SER A 855 28.37 -13.15 -20.93
CA SER A 855 29.36 -14.12 -20.49
C SER A 855 28.99 -14.74 -19.14
N ILE A 856 28.50 -13.95 -18.18
CA ILE A 856 28.03 -14.47 -16.88
C ILE A 856 26.84 -15.41 -17.08
N ASN A 857 25.85 -15.01 -17.89
CA ASN A 857 24.69 -15.86 -18.20
C ASN A 857 25.09 -17.17 -18.87
N LYS A 858 26.15 -17.16 -19.68
CA LYS A 858 26.66 -18.35 -20.36
C LYS A 858 27.29 -19.35 -19.39
N VAL A 859 28.00 -18.90 -18.35
CA VAL A 859 28.66 -19.80 -17.37
C VAL A 859 27.67 -20.78 -16.75
N PHE A 860 26.50 -20.31 -16.32
CA PHE A 860 25.47 -21.18 -15.75
C PHE A 860 24.97 -22.24 -16.74
N LYS A 861 24.73 -21.84 -18.00
CA LYS A 861 24.25 -22.75 -19.04
C LYS A 861 25.27 -23.81 -19.39
N ASP A 862 26.53 -23.42 -19.50
CA ASP A 862 27.63 -24.33 -19.85
C ASP A 862 27.88 -25.36 -18.74
N HIS A 863 27.68 -24.99 -17.47
CA HIS A 863 28.01 -25.82 -16.30
C HIS A 863 26.81 -26.36 -15.52
N TYR A 864 25.57 -26.20 -16.01
CA TYR A 864 24.37 -26.67 -15.31
C TYR A 864 24.47 -28.16 -14.94
N LYS A 865 24.94 -28.99 -15.88
CA LYS A 865 25.08 -30.44 -15.67
C LYS A 865 26.17 -30.79 -14.67
N ASP A 866 27.26 -30.02 -14.65
CA ASP A 866 28.31 -30.19 -13.66
C ASP A 866 27.80 -29.85 -12.26
N ILE A 867 27.08 -28.74 -12.12
CA ILE A 867 26.45 -28.32 -10.86
C ILE A 867 25.42 -29.37 -10.39
N GLU A 868 24.60 -29.91 -11.29
CA GLU A 868 23.61 -30.95 -10.98
C GLU A 868 24.25 -32.23 -10.38
N THR A 869 25.56 -32.46 -10.55
CA THR A 869 26.26 -33.59 -9.92
C THR A 869 26.49 -33.39 -8.42
N LEU A 870 26.58 -32.15 -7.93
CA LEU A 870 26.90 -31.84 -6.53
C LEU A 870 25.70 -31.30 -5.74
N PHE A 871 24.60 -30.95 -6.39
CA PHE A 871 23.47 -30.27 -5.75
C PHE A 871 22.13 -30.92 -6.09
N ASP A 872 21.19 -30.87 -5.15
CA ASP A 872 19.77 -31.10 -5.42
C ASP A 872 19.15 -29.78 -5.90
N LEU A 873 19.10 -29.59 -7.22
CA LEU A 873 18.72 -28.32 -7.83
C LEU A 873 17.19 -28.14 -7.94
N PRO A 874 16.66 -26.93 -7.68
CA PRO A 874 15.32 -26.54 -8.08
C PRO A 874 15.11 -26.60 -9.61
N PRO A 875 13.86 -26.52 -10.10
CA PRO A 875 13.58 -26.45 -11.54
C PRO A 875 14.36 -25.33 -12.24
N ILE A 876 14.93 -25.62 -13.42
CA ILE A 876 15.83 -24.71 -14.15
C ILE A 876 15.27 -23.30 -14.38
N GLY A 877 13.96 -23.18 -14.64
CA GLY A 877 13.32 -21.87 -14.85
C GLY A 877 13.39 -20.93 -13.64
N HIS A 878 13.54 -21.47 -12.43
CA HIS A 878 13.78 -20.65 -11.24
C HIS A 878 15.24 -20.20 -11.11
N LEU A 879 16.19 -21.02 -11.58
CA LEU A 879 17.63 -20.71 -11.54
C LEU A 879 18.04 -19.68 -12.58
N GLU A 880 17.32 -19.62 -13.72
CA GLU A 880 17.50 -18.59 -14.74
C GLU A 880 16.81 -17.26 -14.39
N ASP A 881 16.12 -17.17 -13.24
CA ASP A 881 15.34 -16.00 -12.84
C ASP A 881 16.19 -14.92 -12.13
N ILE A 882 17.32 -14.58 -12.73
CA ILE A 882 18.28 -13.56 -12.27
C ILE A 882 18.54 -12.53 -13.37
N GLN A 883 18.57 -11.25 -12.99
CA GLN A 883 18.88 -10.14 -13.89
C GLN A 883 20.22 -9.51 -13.52
N TYR A 884 21.14 -9.44 -14.48
CA TYR A 884 22.38 -8.69 -14.34
C TYR A 884 22.20 -7.28 -14.90
N LEU A 885 22.49 -6.26 -14.09
CA LEU A 885 22.19 -4.86 -14.42
C LEU A 885 23.39 -3.97 -14.11
N LYS A 886 23.54 -2.88 -14.87
CA LYS A 886 24.48 -1.80 -14.56
C LYS A 886 24.08 -1.10 -13.24
N SER A 887 25.06 -0.79 -12.40
CA SER A 887 24.84 0.01 -11.19
C SER A 887 24.93 1.51 -11.48
N ASP A 888 23.91 2.27 -11.04
CA ASP A 888 23.91 3.75 -11.07
C ASP A 888 24.41 4.38 -9.76
N PHE A 889 24.78 3.55 -8.77
CA PHE A 889 25.24 3.97 -7.46
C PHE A 889 26.57 3.30 -7.11
N ASN A 890 27.43 4.02 -6.40
CA ASN A 890 28.68 3.46 -5.88
C ASN A 890 28.34 2.39 -4.82
N SER A 891 28.63 1.12 -5.12
CA SER A 891 28.35 -0.05 -4.28
C SER A 891 29.36 -0.26 -3.13
N GLY A 892 30.18 0.74 -2.81
CA GLY A 892 31.26 0.58 -1.83
C GLY A 892 32.36 -0.34 -2.37
N ALA A 893 32.99 -1.17 -1.53
CA ALA A 893 34.11 -2.01 -1.95
C ALA A 893 33.78 -3.11 -2.98
N SER A 894 32.50 -3.49 -3.13
CA SER A 894 32.14 -4.56 -4.06
C SER A 894 31.88 -4.05 -5.48
N SER A 895 32.32 -4.81 -6.47
CA SER A 895 31.99 -4.59 -7.90
C SER A 895 30.69 -5.27 -8.33
N PHE A 896 30.22 -6.23 -7.53
CA PHE A 896 28.99 -6.98 -7.76
C PHE A 896 28.11 -6.93 -6.52
N LEU A 897 26.80 -6.76 -6.69
CA LEU A 897 25.87 -6.72 -5.59
C LEU A 897 24.64 -7.54 -5.92
N TYR A 898 24.55 -8.74 -5.34
CA TYR A 898 23.33 -9.52 -5.36
C TYR A 898 22.24 -8.87 -4.49
N ILE A 899 21.06 -8.74 -5.07
CA ILE A 899 19.83 -8.31 -4.40
C ILE A 899 18.80 -9.41 -4.62
N PRO A 900 18.36 -10.10 -3.56
CA PRO A 900 17.30 -11.08 -3.69
C PRO A 900 15.98 -10.42 -4.13
N PRO A 901 15.06 -11.20 -4.72
CA PRO A 901 13.73 -10.69 -5.03
C PRO A 901 13.02 -10.25 -3.73
N PRO A 902 12.18 -9.20 -3.79
CA PRO A 902 11.32 -8.81 -2.67
C PRO A 902 10.35 -9.94 -2.30
N ALA A 903 9.82 -9.92 -1.08
CA ALA A 903 8.97 -10.99 -0.56
C ALA A 903 7.67 -11.23 -1.37
N ASP A 904 7.24 -10.24 -2.17
CA ASP A 904 6.07 -10.33 -3.04
C ASP A 904 6.35 -11.02 -4.40
N ASN A 905 7.61 -11.41 -4.66
CA ASN A 905 8.09 -12.06 -5.90
C ASN A 905 7.69 -11.33 -7.19
N ARG A 906 7.36 -10.02 -7.14
CA ARG A 906 6.97 -9.26 -8.33
C ARG A 906 8.17 -8.84 -9.19
N GLU A 907 9.36 -8.90 -8.61
CA GLU A 907 10.61 -8.52 -9.24
C GLU A 907 11.59 -9.71 -9.16
N LYS A 908 12.40 -9.89 -10.20
CA LYS A 908 13.42 -10.95 -10.25
C LYS A 908 14.56 -10.67 -9.28
N ALA A 909 15.35 -11.70 -8.96
CA ALA A 909 16.66 -11.49 -8.32
C ALA A 909 17.53 -10.61 -9.23
N ARG A 910 18.38 -9.77 -8.67
CA ARG A 910 19.26 -8.89 -9.44
C ARG A 910 20.70 -9.01 -8.97
N VAL A 911 21.63 -8.87 -9.89
CA VAL A 911 23.05 -8.63 -9.60
C VAL A 911 23.42 -7.33 -10.27
N TYR A 912 23.72 -6.32 -9.46
CA TYR A 912 24.20 -5.04 -9.96
C TYR A 912 25.72 -5.10 -10.16
N ILE A 913 26.17 -4.65 -11.33
CA ILE A 913 27.58 -4.62 -11.74
C ILE A 913 28.03 -3.17 -11.80
N ASP A 914 29.04 -2.83 -10.99
CA ASP A 914 29.70 -1.53 -11.06
C ASP A 914 30.87 -1.61 -12.04
N PHE A 915 30.57 -1.27 -13.29
CA PHE A 915 31.56 -1.32 -14.36
C PHE A 915 32.70 -0.31 -14.14
N ASN A 916 32.54 0.74 -13.33
CA ASN A 916 33.60 1.72 -13.10
C ASN A 916 34.77 1.17 -12.28
N LYS A 917 34.62 0.00 -11.66
CA LYS A 917 35.68 -0.68 -10.91
C LYS A 917 36.43 -1.66 -11.79
N ALA A 918 37.71 -1.87 -11.49
CA ALA A 918 38.59 -2.76 -12.24
C ALA A 918 38.00 -4.18 -12.40
N LEU A 919 37.39 -4.72 -11.33
CA LEU A 919 36.81 -6.07 -11.38
C LEU A 919 35.51 -6.16 -12.21
N GLY A 920 34.78 -5.06 -12.36
CA GLY A 920 33.51 -5.05 -13.10
C GLY A 920 33.66 -5.34 -14.60
N ARG A 921 34.88 -5.21 -15.13
CA ARG A 921 35.21 -5.46 -16.55
C ARG A 921 36.25 -6.56 -16.75
N SER A 922 36.56 -7.35 -15.72
CA SER A 922 37.63 -8.35 -15.79
C SER A 922 37.15 -9.66 -16.43
N LYS A 923 37.82 -10.12 -17.51
CA LYS A 923 37.52 -11.42 -18.16
C LYS A 923 37.89 -12.61 -17.28
N ILE A 924 38.93 -12.47 -16.46
CA ILE A 924 39.44 -13.58 -15.65
C ILE A 924 38.53 -13.86 -14.43
N LEU A 925 37.77 -12.87 -13.96
CA LEU A 925 36.91 -13.01 -12.78
C LEU A 925 35.48 -13.46 -13.11
N ILE A 926 35.05 -13.40 -14.38
CA ILE A 926 33.65 -13.71 -14.75
C ILE A 926 33.18 -15.05 -14.22
N LYS A 927 33.98 -16.12 -14.38
CA LYS A 927 33.58 -17.46 -13.95
C LYS A 927 33.44 -17.56 -12.44
N SER A 928 34.44 -17.05 -11.71
CA SER A 928 34.43 -16.98 -10.25
C SER A 928 33.17 -16.24 -9.73
N ILE A 929 32.90 -15.05 -10.28
CA ILE A 929 31.74 -14.25 -9.88
C ILE A 929 30.40 -14.90 -10.27
N ALA A 930 30.32 -15.54 -11.43
CA ALA A 930 29.10 -16.23 -11.86
C ALA A 930 28.73 -17.38 -10.90
N PHE A 931 29.72 -18.13 -10.41
CA PHE A 931 29.48 -19.17 -9.41
C PHE A 931 29.22 -18.60 -8.01
N LEU A 932 29.86 -17.49 -7.63
CA LEU A 932 29.71 -16.81 -6.34
C LEU A 932 28.33 -16.15 -6.17
N GLU A 933 27.95 -15.27 -7.09
CA GLU A 933 26.72 -14.47 -7.02
C GLU A 933 25.50 -15.22 -7.59
N GLY A 934 25.75 -16.14 -8.53
CA GLY A 934 24.75 -16.95 -9.21
C GLY A 934 24.58 -18.33 -8.61
N VAL A 935 24.72 -19.36 -9.46
CA VAL A 935 24.50 -20.77 -9.11
C VAL A 935 25.84 -21.49 -9.24
N PRO A 936 26.33 -22.22 -8.20
CA PRO A 936 25.61 -22.63 -6.99
C PRO A 936 25.75 -21.70 -5.75
N GLY A 937 26.25 -20.47 -5.91
CA GLY A 937 26.46 -19.52 -4.81
C GLY A 937 25.19 -18.86 -4.26
N HIS A 938 25.21 -17.52 -4.11
CA HIS A 938 24.18 -16.77 -3.39
C HIS A 938 22.77 -16.93 -3.94
N HIS A 939 22.61 -16.99 -5.27
CA HIS A 939 21.30 -17.18 -5.87
C HIS A 939 20.72 -18.53 -5.48
N LEU A 940 21.49 -19.63 -5.59
CA LEU A 940 21.01 -20.96 -5.20
C LEU A 940 20.70 -21.02 -3.70
N GLN A 941 21.58 -20.47 -2.85
CA GLN A 941 21.40 -20.48 -1.40
C GLN A 941 20.10 -19.81 -0.96
N LEU A 942 19.84 -18.62 -1.47
CA LEU A 942 18.65 -17.85 -1.12
C LEU A 942 17.39 -18.37 -1.83
N LEU A 943 17.52 -19.03 -2.98
CA LEU A 943 16.41 -19.70 -3.65
C LEU A 943 15.94 -20.93 -2.85
N VAL A 944 16.88 -21.81 -2.46
CA VAL A 944 16.56 -23.03 -1.71
C VAL A 944 15.95 -22.69 -0.35
N SER A 945 16.57 -21.81 0.43
CA SER A 945 16.03 -21.40 1.74
C SER A 945 14.63 -20.79 1.68
N ARG A 946 14.24 -20.16 0.56
CA ARG A 946 12.88 -19.64 0.35
C ARG A 946 11.85 -20.72 0.00
N GLN A 947 12.26 -21.76 -0.72
CA GLN A 947 11.38 -22.87 -1.11
C GLN A 947 11.12 -23.83 0.04
N GLU A 948 12.03 -23.88 1.01
CA GLU A 948 11.92 -24.75 2.17
C GLU A 948 10.92 -24.23 3.22
N ASN A 949 10.37 -25.18 3.98
CA ASN A 949 9.41 -24.91 5.05
C ASN A 949 10.13 -24.51 6.36
N ILE A 950 10.96 -23.48 6.30
CA ILE A 950 11.57 -22.83 7.48
C ILE A 950 10.69 -21.68 7.98
N ASP A 951 10.87 -21.29 9.24
CA ASP A 951 10.12 -20.20 9.85
C ASP A 951 10.44 -18.83 9.22
N ILE A 952 9.55 -17.86 9.46
CA ILE A 952 9.64 -16.53 8.85
C ILE A 952 10.91 -15.76 9.26
N PHE A 953 11.42 -16.01 10.47
CA PHE A 953 12.64 -15.35 10.94
C PHE A 953 13.84 -15.88 10.16
N ARG A 954 14.06 -17.20 10.13
CA ARG A 954 15.19 -17.79 9.39
C ARG A 954 15.17 -17.50 7.89
N ARG A 955 13.97 -17.35 7.30
CA ARG A 955 13.84 -16.97 5.88
C ARG A 955 14.32 -15.55 5.57
N ASN A 956 14.29 -14.64 6.56
CA ASN A 956 14.64 -13.23 6.38
C ASN A 956 15.89 -12.80 7.17
N PHE A 957 16.39 -13.67 8.05
CA PHE A 957 17.62 -13.49 8.79
C PHE A 957 18.81 -14.04 8.00
N MET A 958 19.97 -13.38 8.12
CA MET A 958 21.17 -13.77 7.41
C MET A 958 22.39 -13.62 8.31
N ASN A 959 22.97 -14.73 8.77
CA ASN A 959 24.31 -14.70 9.36
C ASN A 959 25.34 -14.47 8.24
N TYR A 960 26.18 -13.45 8.42
CA TYR A 960 27.01 -12.94 7.34
C TYR A 960 28.09 -13.95 6.91
N SER A 961 28.76 -14.60 7.86
CA SER A 961 29.80 -15.59 7.55
C SER A 961 29.25 -16.85 6.90
N SER A 962 28.04 -17.29 7.27
CA SER A 962 27.38 -18.42 6.58
C SER A 962 26.89 -18.08 5.18
N TYR A 963 26.46 -16.83 4.96
CA TYR A 963 26.06 -16.34 3.64
C TYR A 963 27.28 -16.18 2.71
N GLU A 964 28.22 -15.32 3.09
CA GLU A 964 29.44 -15.05 2.31
C GLU A 964 30.32 -16.30 2.18
N GLY A 965 30.47 -17.04 3.28
CA GLY A 965 31.24 -18.28 3.31
C GLY A 965 30.68 -19.36 2.39
N TRP A 966 29.35 -19.48 2.28
CA TRP A 966 28.73 -20.37 1.30
C TRP A 966 29.10 -19.97 -0.12
N GLY A 967 28.98 -18.69 -0.46
CA GLY A 967 29.31 -18.18 -1.79
C GLY A 967 30.73 -18.57 -2.21
N HIS A 968 31.72 -18.30 -1.35
CA HIS A 968 33.12 -18.63 -1.64
C HIS A 968 33.42 -20.14 -1.55
N TYR A 969 32.74 -20.88 -0.68
CA TYR A 969 32.82 -22.34 -0.69
C TYR A 969 32.33 -22.91 -2.03
N ALA A 970 31.15 -22.50 -2.47
CA ALA A 970 30.51 -22.92 -3.71
C ALA A 970 31.35 -22.55 -4.94
N GLU A 971 31.90 -21.34 -4.95
CA GLU A 971 32.83 -20.89 -5.99
C GLU A 971 34.10 -21.75 -6.05
N SER A 972 34.66 -22.15 -4.91
CA SER A 972 35.84 -23.01 -4.88
C SER A 972 35.61 -24.44 -5.41
N LEU A 973 34.36 -24.94 -5.39
CA LEU A 973 34.02 -26.23 -6.00
C LEU A 973 34.26 -26.24 -7.51
N SER A 974 34.12 -25.08 -8.16
CA SER A 974 34.34 -24.96 -9.60
C SER A 974 35.78 -25.27 -10.02
N VAL A 975 36.75 -25.04 -9.13
CA VAL A 975 38.16 -25.40 -9.33
C VAL A 975 38.42 -26.82 -8.86
N GLU A 976 37.89 -27.21 -7.70
CA GLU A 976 38.06 -28.54 -7.10
C GLU A 976 37.54 -29.67 -8.03
N PHE A 977 36.38 -29.46 -8.66
CA PHE A 977 35.75 -30.41 -9.58
C PHE A 977 36.03 -30.11 -11.06
N ASN A 978 37.00 -29.24 -11.35
CA ASN A 978 37.48 -28.94 -12.70
C ASN A 978 36.41 -28.39 -13.67
N TRP A 979 35.45 -27.60 -13.20
CA TRP A 979 34.51 -26.86 -14.06
C TRP A 979 35.21 -25.69 -14.76
N ILE A 980 36.14 -25.06 -14.04
CA ILE A 980 37.04 -24.06 -14.60
C ILE A 980 38.37 -24.74 -14.99
N GLU A 981 38.45 -25.14 -16.26
CA GLU A 981 39.63 -25.83 -16.79
C GLU A 981 40.74 -24.87 -17.22
N ASP A 982 40.37 -23.66 -17.66
CA ASP A 982 41.33 -22.70 -18.17
C ASP A 982 42.10 -21.99 -17.05
N LYS A 983 43.40 -21.75 -17.29
CA LYS A 983 44.28 -21.12 -16.31
C LYS A 983 43.84 -19.72 -15.89
N TRP A 984 43.12 -18.99 -16.75
CA TRP A 984 42.72 -17.61 -16.47
C TRP A 984 41.54 -17.56 -15.50
N GLY A 985 40.55 -18.43 -15.67
CA GLY A 985 39.46 -18.57 -14.72
C GLY A 985 39.96 -19.09 -13.35
N ARG A 986 40.90 -20.05 -13.34
CA ARG A 986 41.52 -20.54 -12.10
C ARG A 986 42.32 -19.46 -11.39
N LEU A 987 43.06 -18.65 -12.14
CA LEU A 987 43.73 -17.46 -11.59
C LEU A 987 42.71 -16.50 -10.98
N GLY A 988 41.57 -16.29 -11.65
CA GLY A 988 40.46 -15.49 -11.12
C GLY A 988 39.96 -15.98 -9.76
N HIS A 989 39.75 -17.29 -9.61
CA HIS A 989 39.40 -17.90 -8.31
C HIS A 989 40.44 -17.60 -7.23
N TYR A 990 41.72 -17.87 -7.50
CA TYR A 990 42.77 -17.66 -6.51
C TYR A 990 42.95 -16.19 -6.14
N ILE A 991 42.76 -15.25 -7.08
CA ILE A 991 42.75 -13.83 -6.77
C ILE A 991 41.60 -13.50 -5.81
N THR A 992 40.39 -13.99 -6.07
CA THR A 992 39.25 -13.81 -5.15
C THR A 992 39.54 -14.37 -3.76
N ASP A 993 40.06 -15.61 -3.66
CA ASP A 993 40.42 -16.25 -2.38
C ASP A 993 41.51 -15.48 -1.63
N LEU A 994 42.52 -14.99 -2.37
CA LEU A 994 43.61 -14.17 -1.81
C LEU A 994 43.07 -12.85 -1.23
N ARG A 995 42.12 -12.21 -1.91
CA ARG A 995 41.54 -10.93 -1.49
C ARG A 995 40.71 -11.06 -0.21
N ILE A 996 39.87 -12.09 -0.09
CA ILE A 996 39.10 -12.31 1.14
C ILE A 996 39.98 -12.75 2.31
N THR A 997 41.07 -13.48 2.04
CA THR A 997 42.05 -13.88 3.06
C THR A 997 42.83 -12.67 3.57
N ALA A 998 43.25 -11.77 2.68
CA ALA A 998 43.86 -10.50 3.05
C ALA A 998 42.91 -9.63 3.90
N SER A 999 41.64 -9.55 3.52
CA SER A 999 40.61 -8.80 4.26
C SER A 999 40.46 -9.33 5.69
N MET A 1000 40.51 -10.66 5.86
CA MET A 1000 40.48 -11.31 7.17
C MET A 1000 41.66 -10.91 8.06
N ILE A 1001 42.89 -10.92 7.52
CA ILE A 1001 44.10 -10.51 8.25
C ILE A 1001 44.03 -9.03 8.63
N ILE A 1002 43.65 -8.17 7.69
CA ILE A 1002 43.58 -6.72 7.87
C ILE A 1002 42.57 -6.38 8.95
N ASP A 1003 41.37 -6.97 8.92
CA ASP A 1003 40.32 -6.69 9.91
C ASP A 1003 40.81 -6.98 11.34
N ALA A 1004 41.34 -8.19 11.57
CA ALA A 1004 41.87 -8.61 12.87
C ALA A 1004 43.06 -7.76 13.31
N SER A 1005 44.05 -7.56 12.44
CA SER A 1005 45.27 -6.82 12.78
C SER A 1005 44.99 -5.35 13.06
N MET A 1006 44.14 -4.71 12.23
CA MET A 1006 43.83 -3.30 12.32
C MET A 1006 43.01 -2.97 13.56
N HIS A 1007 42.00 -3.79 13.89
CA HIS A 1007 41.10 -3.49 15.01
C HIS A 1007 41.58 -3.99 16.36
N TYR A 1008 42.38 -5.06 16.41
CA TYR A 1008 42.84 -5.65 17.68
C TYR A 1008 44.25 -5.20 18.10
N SER A 1009 45.22 -5.17 17.18
CA SER A 1009 46.64 -4.97 17.52
C SER A 1009 47.28 -3.71 16.93
N GLY A 1010 46.55 -2.96 16.10
CA GLY A 1010 47.05 -1.77 15.41
C GLY A 1010 48.13 -2.07 14.36
N ILE A 1011 48.37 -3.36 14.05
CA ILE A 1011 49.36 -3.76 13.06
C ILE A 1011 48.82 -3.41 11.67
N LYS A 1012 49.51 -2.52 10.97
CA LYS A 1012 49.22 -2.19 9.57
C LYS A 1012 49.73 -3.32 8.68
N TRP A 1013 48.80 -3.98 8.01
CA TRP A 1013 49.13 -5.00 7.03
C TRP A 1013 49.03 -4.44 5.61
N GLY A 1014 50.09 -4.59 4.82
CA GLY A 1014 50.18 -4.07 3.45
C GLY A 1014 49.65 -5.05 2.41
N TYR A 1015 48.91 -4.53 1.42
CA TYR A 1015 48.38 -5.31 0.29
C TYR A 1015 49.43 -5.77 -0.74
N ASP A 1016 50.72 -5.45 -0.52
CA ASP A 1016 51.83 -5.80 -1.40
C ASP A 1016 51.98 -7.31 -1.60
N ASN A 1017 51.33 -8.13 -0.77
CA ASN A 1017 51.30 -9.58 -0.88
C ASN A 1017 50.10 -10.12 -1.69
N CYS A 1018 49.21 -9.27 -2.19
CA CYS A 1018 47.93 -9.71 -2.78
C CYS A 1018 47.53 -9.09 -4.13
N GLY A 1019 48.25 -8.09 -4.64
CA GLY A 1019 48.00 -7.57 -5.99
C GLY A 1019 46.66 -6.87 -6.14
N PHE A 1020 46.27 -6.08 -5.14
CA PHE A 1020 45.12 -5.20 -5.26
C PHE A 1020 45.47 -3.95 -6.07
N GLU A 1021 44.49 -3.44 -6.82
CA GLU A 1021 44.55 -2.07 -7.31
C GLU A 1021 44.42 -1.11 -6.10
N VAL A 1022 45.13 0.02 -6.15
CA VAL A 1022 45.31 0.91 -4.99
C VAL A 1022 44.00 1.50 -4.49
N ASN A 1023 43.07 1.86 -5.37
CA ASN A 1023 41.77 2.41 -5.00
C ASN A 1023 40.85 1.32 -4.43
N ASP A 1024 40.84 0.12 -5.01
CA ASP A 1024 40.13 -1.05 -4.46
C ASP A 1024 40.60 -1.37 -3.03
N ALA A 1025 41.92 -1.40 -2.81
CA ALA A 1025 42.52 -1.62 -1.50
C ALA A 1025 42.08 -0.57 -0.46
N LYS A 1026 42.11 0.71 -0.83
CA LYS A 1026 41.66 1.82 0.04
C LYS A 1026 40.19 1.67 0.41
N LEU A 1027 39.33 1.36 -0.56
CA LEU A 1027 37.90 1.22 -0.36
C LEU A 1027 37.54 0.01 0.54
N ASN A 1028 38.32 -1.07 0.43
CA ASN A 1028 38.20 -2.21 1.32
C ASN A 1028 38.61 -1.84 2.76
N ILE A 1029 39.77 -1.17 2.94
CA ILE A 1029 40.19 -0.67 4.26
C ILE A 1029 39.11 0.23 4.87
N ASP A 1030 38.55 1.16 4.10
CA ASP A 1030 37.47 2.03 4.58
C ASP A 1030 36.24 1.26 5.02
N THR A 1031 35.90 0.19 4.30
CA THR A 1031 34.77 -0.68 4.62
C THR A 1031 35.02 -1.44 5.92
N ILE A 1032 36.21 -2.03 6.09
CA ILE A 1032 36.61 -2.74 7.30
C ILE A 1032 36.70 -1.78 8.49
N ALA A 1033 37.23 -0.57 8.30
CA ALA A 1033 37.30 0.47 9.31
C ALA A 1033 35.90 0.93 9.76
N SER A 1034 34.94 0.95 8.83
CA SER A 1034 33.54 1.30 9.08
C SER A 1034 32.76 0.19 9.76
N LEU A 1035 33.10 -1.07 9.46
CA LEU A 1035 32.38 -2.28 9.86
C LEU A 1035 33.35 -3.34 10.40
N PRO A 1036 33.90 -3.15 11.61
CA PRO A 1036 34.81 -4.12 12.23
C PRO A 1036 34.21 -5.53 12.27
N GLY A 1037 34.99 -6.55 11.89
CA GLY A 1037 34.58 -7.96 11.80
C GLY A 1037 34.04 -8.39 10.43
N ILE A 1038 33.66 -7.45 9.54
CA ILE A 1038 33.10 -7.81 8.23
C ILE A 1038 34.11 -8.55 7.35
N GLY A 1039 35.39 -8.14 7.38
CA GLY A 1039 36.45 -8.70 6.54
C GLY A 1039 36.78 -10.15 6.87
N LEU A 1040 36.38 -10.61 8.06
CA LEU A 1040 36.55 -11.99 8.51
C LEU A 1040 35.53 -12.95 7.89
N SER A 1041 34.34 -12.44 7.55
CA SER A 1041 33.13 -13.25 7.35
C SER A 1041 33.26 -14.25 6.21
N SER A 1042 33.74 -13.80 5.05
CA SER A 1042 33.83 -14.60 3.83
C SER A 1042 34.79 -15.78 3.99
N LYS A 1043 36.03 -15.51 4.44
CA LYS A 1043 37.06 -16.55 4.53
C LYS A 1043 36.82 -17.52 5.70
N ILE A 1044 36.45 -17.02 6.88
CA ILE A 1044 36.16 -17.89 8.04
C ILE A 1044 34.97 -18.82 7.72
N GLY A 1045 33.93 -18.29 7.09
CA GLY A 1045 32.75 -19.08 6.72
C GLY A 1045 33.09 -20.17 5.71
N ALA A 1046 33.84 -19.82 4.65
CA ALA A 1046 34.27 -20.77 3.64
C ALA A 1046 35.15 -21.88 4.23
N LEU A 1047 36.11 -21.53 5.09
CA LEU A 1047 36.95 -22.49 5.80
C LEU A 1047 36.11 -23.39 6.71
N LYS A 1048 35.15 -22.84 7.44
CA LYS A 1048 34.30 -23.63 8.33
C LYS A 1048 33.43 -24.62 7.55
N ILE A 1049 32.84 -24.22 6.42
CA ILE A 1049 32.04 -25.14 5.59
C ILE A 1049 32.92 -26.26 5.02
N LYS A 1050 34.16 -25.96 4.58
CA LYS A 1050 35.13 -26.97 4.15
C LYS A 1050 35.50 -27.93 5.29
N GLU A 1051 35.79 -27.39 6.47
CA GLU A 1051 36.05 -28.18 7.68
C GLU A 1051 34.89 -29.12 8.00
N LEU A 1052 33.65 -28.62 7.96
CA LEU A 1052 32.45 -29.41 8.19
C LEU A 1052 32.29 -30.51 7.13
N ARG A 1053 32.57 -30.23 5.86
CA ARG A 1053 32.52 -31.23 4.78
C ARG A 1053 33.53 -32.34 5.03
N SER A 1054 34.79 -31.99 5.28
CA SER A 1054 35.85 -32.97 5.58
C SER A 1054 35.56 -33.77 6.84
N TYR A 1055 34.98 -33.14 7.86
CA TYR A 1055 34.52 -33.83 9.05
C TYR A 1055 33.41 -34.85 8.72
N CYS A 1056 32.42 -34.49 7.89
CA CYS A 1056 31.38 -35.41 7.44
C CYS A 1056 31.93 -36.57 6.60
N GLU A 1057 32.86 -36.31 5.68
CA GLU A 1057 33.55 -37.32 4.87
C GLU A 1057 34.26 -38.35 5.78
N GLN A 1058 34.95 -37.88 6.83
CA GLN A 1058 35.64 -38.75 7.79
C GLN A 1058 34.68 -39.60 8.64
N GLN A 1059 33.58 -39.00 9.12
CA GLN A 1059 32.63 -39.70 10.00
C GLN A 1059 31.73 -40.69 9.23
N LEU A 1060 31.28 -40.32 8.03
CA LEU A 1060 30.32 -41.13 7.25
C LEU A 1060 31.00 -42.09 6.27
N LYS A 1061 32.24 -41.83 5.87
CA LYS A 1061 33.02 -42.65 4.93
C LYS A 1061 32.22 -42.93 3.66
N GLU A 1062 32.02 -44.21 3.29
CA GLU A 1062 31.27 -44.63 2.10
C GLU A 1062 29.79 -44.19 2.11
N ARG A 1063 29.23 -43.81 3.27
CA ARG A 1063 27.86 -43.27 3.37
C ARG A 1063 27.78 -41.77 3.13
N PHE A 1064 28.93 -41.09 2.98
CA PHE A 1064 28.94 -39.67 2.69
C PHE A 1064 28.39 -39.41 1.29
N ASP A 1065 27.46 -38.44 1.21
CA ASP A 1065 26.88 -37.97 -0.03
C ASP A 1065 26.97 -36.44 -0.02
N ILE A 1066 27.74 -35.90 -0.96
CA ILE A 1066 27.97 -34.46 -1.06
C ILE A 1066 26.70 -33.68 -1.39
N LYS A 1067 25.74 -34.27 -2.14
CA LYS A 1067 24.44 -33.64 -2.42
C LYS A 1067 23.65 -33.47 -1.14
N LYS A 1068 23.61 -34.51 -0.29
CA LYS A 1068 22.95 -34.45 1.02
C LYS A 1068 23.61 -33.43 1.94
N PHE A 1069 24.94 -33.38 1.97
CA PHE A 1069 25.68 -32.37 2.72
C PHE A 1069 25.28 -30.94 2.29
N HIS A 1070 25.34 -30.64 0.99
CA HIS A 1070 24.92 -29.34 0.47
C HIS A 1070 23.45 -29.03 0.76
N SER A 1071 22.56 -30.01 0.58
CA SER A 1071 21.14 -29.89 0.92
C SER A 1071 20.93 -29.50 2.38
N ILE A 1072 21.68 -30.07 3.34
CA ILE A 1072 21.54 -29.73 4.76
C ILE A 1072 21.99 -28.30 5.05
N ILE A 1073 23.09 -27.85 4.44
CA ILE A 1073 23.57 -26.48 4.61
C ILE A 1073 22.55 -25.48 4.02
N LEU A 1074 22.04 -25.75 2.83
CA LEU A 1074 21.17 -24.82 2.10
C LEU A 1074 19.75 -24.73 2.65
N LYS A 1075 19.16 -25.87 3.04
CA LYS A 1075 17.73 -25.94 3.40
C LYS A 1075 17.37 -25.29 4.72
N ASN A 1076 18.37 -25.02 5.56
CA ASN A 1076 18.15 -24.45 6.90
C ASN A 1076 18.33 -22.92 6.96
N GLY A 1077 18.66 -22.26 5.85
CA GLY A 1077 18.98 -20.83 5.79
C GLY A 1077 20.40 -20.52 6.26
N ALA A 1078 20.77 -19.23 6.27
CA ALA A 1078 22.09 -18.78 6.70
C ALA A 1078 22.21 -18.74 8.24
N LEU A 1079 22.35 -19.93 8.84
CA LEU A 1079 22.49 -20.15 10.29
C LEU A 1079 23.81 -19.58 10.82
N PRO A 1080 23.92 -19.16 12.09
CA PRO A 1080 25.21 -19.05 12.78
C PRO A 1080 26.05 -20.35 12.64
N LEU A 1081 27.37 -20.26 12.47
CA LEU A 1081 28.23 -21.43 12.15
C LEU A 1081 28.29 -22.43 13.31
N ASP A 1082 28.18 -21.97 14.55
CA ASP A 1082 28.08 -22.81 15.75
C ASP A 1082 26.79 -23.66 15.75
N ILE A 1083 25.67 -23.08 15.34
CA ILE A 1083 24.40 -23.79 15.15
C ILE A 1083 24.50 -24.74 13.94
N MET A 1084 25.10 -24.29 12.83
CA MET A 1084 25.34 -25.13 11.65
C MET A 1084 26.14 -26.38 11.99
N TYR A 1085 27.20 -26.26 12.80
CA TYR A 1085 27.97 -27.39 13.31
C TYR A 1085 27.11 -28.39 14.10
N GLN A 1086 26.21 -27.88 14.97
CA GLN A 1086 25.30 -28.74 15.74
C GLN A 1086 24.30 -29.47 14.85
N VAL A 1087 23.77 -28.81 13.80
CA VAL A 1087 22.90 -29.45 12.80
C VAL A 1087 23.64 -30.56 12.05
N ILE A 1088 24.89 -30.34 11.66
CA ILE A 1088 25.73 -31.35 11.00
C ILE A 1088 25.98 -32.55 11.92
N ASN A 1089 26.31 -32.32 13.19
CA ASN A 1089 26.47 -33.42 14.17
C ASN A 1089 25.19 -34.23 14.35
N TYR A 1090 24.04 -33.55 14.43
CA TYR A 1090 22.74 -34.23 14.48
C TYR A 1090 22.53 -35.10 13.24
N TRP A 1091 22.80 -34.58 12.04
CA TRP A 1091 22.69 -35.34 10.80
C TRP A 1091 23.61 -36.57 10.77
N ILE A 1092 24.87 -36.43 11.17
CA ILE A 1092 25.82 -37.55 11.25
C ILE A 1092 25.30 -38.64 12.18
N SER A 1093 24.71 -38.26 13.33
CA SER A 1093 24.13 -39.21 14.27
C SER A 1093 22.96 -40.00 13.68
N GLU A 1094 22.12 -39.36 12.86
CA GLU A 1094 21.00 -39.99 12.15
C GLU A 1094 21.48 -40.96 11.08
N GLN A 1095 22.50 -40.60 10.30
CA GLN A 1095 23.07 -41.48 9.28
C GLN A 1095 23.83 -42.66 9.88
N SER A 1096 24.27 -42.55 11.14
CA SER A 1096 25.10 -43.55 11.81
C SER A 1096 24.32 -44.69 12.46
N GLN A 1097 22.99 -44.56 12.62
CA GLN A 1097 22.16 -45.63 13.15
C GLN A 1097 21.93 -46.74 12.10
N PRO A 1098 22.00 -48.03 12.46
CA PRO A 1098 21.67 -49.11 11.53
C PRO A 1098 20.19 -48.99 11.12
N GLU A 1099 19.90 -49.11 9.82
CA GLU A 1099 18.52 -49.14 9.31
C GLU A 1099 17.73 -50.22 10.06
N GLU A 1100 16.81 -49.82 10.94
CA GLU A 1100 15.76 -50.71 11.39
C GLU A 1100 14.93 -51.08 10.16
N LYS A 1101 15.10 -52.32 9.71
CA LYS A 1101 14.24 -52.94 8.70
C LYS A 1101 12.80 -52.94 9.23
N ASN A 1102 12.05 -51.91 8.92
CA ASN A 1102 10.60 -51.91 9.03
C ASN A 1102 10.04 -52.85 7.94
N THR A 1103 9.86 -54.11 8.32
CA THR A 1103 8.98 -55.09 7.66
C THR A 1103 7.51 -54.74 7.84
#